data_AF-E1KU20-F1
#
_entry.id   AF-E1KU20-F1
#
_cell.length_a   1.000
_cell.length_b   1.000
_cell.length_c   1.000
_cell.angle_alpha   90.00
_cell.angle_beta   90.00
_cell.angle_gamma   90.00
#
_symmetry.space_group_name_H-M   'P 1'
#
loop_
_entity.id
_entity.type
_entity.pdbx_description
1 polymer ?
#
loop_
_entity_poly.entity_id
_entity_poly.type
_entity_poly.pdbx_seq_one_letter_code
_entity_poly.pdbx_strand_id
1 'polypeptide(L)'
;MKKFYSLITLLLLGALNLCAQSVSPIYQPGTEGPWYQEKVEQGKPRNFYDYGGPEKGTKGDFAYTLMRLEPGNSDSHITIVFEKMNLAKYDDLRIYDGLVELYCDRTDEATWGWPKDKTEIKRFKGEENKMPVRVTSTSKDGCLSVAFYSANVAEGWVAKVYCVPNGGEEPTVGTAEVVPNFTLKVDPKLETKLDEDGEEIPNEVTLQLGGIQANQTIQIDVDGTKKDYTILKKGLPNNVNLEVSANSVIKIYGDLYSLAAQCQKLVACDLGKNDQLEDLDLTGNKITALDLSKSPKMRILSVTANKLTSIDLSNLANLEQFYGSYNVVGALRTKMNPKLEVLSCAGMGLKELDLTSNPNLEILTIDENKFEVFPDLTNKPNLRYLHMEKCDLKNIDVTIYPLLKDLDVSDNQLSTIDITKNPKLIKLDLDNNKFDACTLNDVMYLLPKANESDQARFQADGNDGSATCDKTLLDGKNYFVKVQGNGGGCDKVRLKFEANTQGSIKTKVDGNNVAEWTPIVKGKKVEIEATPMQGYKLEKTMLDGKTIENNTFTINNYGVLAAVFTKTDGIDKVETENLKVISHNGNIIVKGLQAEKTFAIFDTAGKLLHKGVADANGDVTISMPSGHIAILKQGRVAIKIAY
;
A
#
# COMPACT_ATOMS: atom_id res chain seq x y z
N MET A 1 -53.94 11.39 31.35
CA MET A 1 -53.60 12.68 30.70
C MET A 1 -52.36 12.48 29.85
N LYS A 2 -52.48 12.77 28.55
CA LYS A 2 -51.42 13.09 27.55
C LYS A 2 -50.25 12.07 27.42
N LYS A 3 -50.24 11.25 26.36
CA LYS A 3 -49.85 11.55 24.96
C LYS A 3 -48.35 11.29 24.71
N PHE A 4 -48.12 10.52 23.64
CA PHE A 4 -47.01 10.59 22.68
C PHE A 4 -45.76 9.68 22.86
N TYR A 5 -45.43 9.05 21.72
CA TYR A 5 -44.19 8.38 21.30
C TYR A 5 -43.96 6.92 21.72
N SER A 6 -44.45 5.99 20.91
CA SER A 6 -43.56 5.11 20.13
C SER A 6 -44.44 4.21 19.24
N LEU A 7 -44.62 4.62 17.99
CA LEU A 7 -45.21 3.81 16.94
C LEU A 7 -44.25 3.83 15.76
N ILE A 8 -43.11 3.15 15.93
CA ILE A 8 -42.20 2.66 14.89
C ILE A 8 -41.42 1.53 15.57
N THR A 9 -41.25 0.42 14.86
CA THR A 9 -40.48 -0.79 15.24
C THR A 9 -41.01 -1.63 16.41
N LEU A 10 -41.91 -2.58 16.10
CA LEU A 10 -41.77 -4.02 16.41
C LEU A 10 -43.12 -4.73 16.19
N LEU A 11 -43.26 -5.37 15.03
CA LEU A 11 -44.00 -6.63 14.87
C LEU A 11 -43.57 -7.20 13.51
N LEU A 12 -42.31 -7.63 13.52
CA LEU A 12 -41.70 -8.45 12.49
C LEU A 12 -41.50 -9.83 13.14
N LEU A 13 -41.91 -10.86 12.41
CA LEU A 13 -41.98 -12.29 12.74
C LEU A 13 -43.29 -12.76 13.41
N GLY A 14 -44.14 -13.42 12.61
CA GLY A 14 -44.92 -14.55 13.14
C GLY A 14 -46.34 -14.82 12.63
N ALA A 15 -46.70 -14.58 11.36
CA ALA A 15 -47.78 -15.31 10.64
C ALA A 15 -47.80 -14.86 9.17
N LEU A 16 -47.18 -15.63 8.27
CA LEU A 16 -47.87 -16.57 7.36
C LEU A 16 -48.84 -15.90 6.37
N ASN A 17 -48.29 -15.66 5.18
CA ASN A 17 -48.91 -15.84 3.87
C ASN A 17 -50.33 -15.28 3.69
N LEU A 18 -50.44 -13.96 3.58
CA LEU A 18 -51.41 -13.40 2.63
C LEU A 18 -50.71 -13.25 1.28
N CYS A 19 -51.26 -13.93 0.28
CA CYS A 19 -50.83 -13.90 -1.11
C CYS A 19 -50.69 -12.45 -1.60
N ALA A 20 -49.46 -12.03 -1.89
CA ALA A 20 -49.23 -11.05 -2.95
C ALA A 20 -49.09 -11.84 -4.25
N GLN A 21 -50.21 -12.14 -4.90
CA GLN A 21 -50.19 -12.65 -6.27
C GLN A 21 -49.85 -11.48 -7.19
N SER A 22 -48.58 -11.39 -7.58
CA SER A 22 -48.15 -10.51 -8.68
C SER A 22 -48.52 -11.18 -10.01
N VAL A 23 -49.39 -10.53 -10.78
CA VAL A 23 -49.71 -10.91 -12.17
C VAL A 23 -48.41 -10.94 -12.96
N SER A 24 -48.00 -12.12 -13.46
CA SER A 24 -46.71 -12.34 -14.11
C SER A 24 -46.95 -12.85 -15.53
N PRO A 25 -46.61 -12.09 -16.60
CA PRO A 25 -46.78 -12.53 -17.98
C PRO A 25 -45.84 -13.70 -18.35
N ILE A 26 -46.28 -14.57 -19.27
CA ILE A 26 -45.40 -15.55 -19.93
C ILE A 26 -44.60 -14.81 -21.01
N TYR A 27 -43.27 -14.87 -20.97
CA TYR A 27 -42.41 -14.26 -21.99
C TYR A 27 -41.72 -15.33 -22.84
N GLN A 28 -41.96 -15.34 -24.16
CA GLN A 28 -41.36 -16.28 -25.10
C GLN A 28 -40.91 -15.61 -26.40
N PRO A 29 -39.83 -16.09 -27.05
CA PRO A 29 -39.46 -15.60 -28.37
C PRO A 29 -40.45 -16.07 -29.44
N GLY A 30 -41.19 -15.15 -30.07
CA GLY A 30 -41.86 -15.38 -31.36
C GLY A 30 -43.21 -16.11 -31.34
N THR A 31 -43.87 -16.25 -30.18
CA THR A 31 -45.20 -16.89 -30.07
C THR A 31 -46.12 -16.16 -29.09
N GLU A 32 -47.44 -16.22 -29.31
CA GLU A 32 -48.50 -15.78 -28.39
C GLU A 32 -49.02 -16.94 -27.49
N GLY A 33 -48.25 -18.02 -27.36
CA GLY A 33 -48.69 -19.28 -26.73
C GLY A 33 -48.16 -19.52 -25.30
N PRO A 34 -48.76 -20.44 -24.52
CA PRO A 34 -48.38 -20.70 -23.13
C PRO A 34 -47.08 -21.50 -22.97
N TRP A 35 -46.46 -21.95 -24.07
CA TRP A 35 -45.21 -22.72 -24.12
C TRP A 35 -44.51 -22.53 -25.47
N TYR A 36 -43.19 -22.72 -25.49
CA TYR A 36 -42.37 -22.82 -26.70
C TYR A 36 -41.98 -24.30 -26.89
N GLN A 37 -42.36 -24.91 -28.02
CA GLN A 37 -42.06 -26.32 -28.29
C GLN A 37 -41.07 -26.44 -29.46
N GLU A 38 -40.05 -27.26 -29.28
CA GLU A 38 -39.03 -27.53 -30.28
C GLU A 38 -38.81 -29.04 -30.43
N LYS A 39 -38.76 -29.49 -31.70
CA LYS A 39 -38.33 -30.84 -32.05
C LYS A 39 -36.81 -30.88 -32.16
N VAL A 40 -36.18 -31.79 -31.43
CA VAL A 40 -34.72 -31.95 -31.39
C VAL A 40 -34.33 -33.10 -32.31
N GLU A 41 -33.65 -32.79 -33.41
CA GLU A 41 -33.16 -33.80 -34.34
C GLU A 41 -32.03 -34.64 -33.73
N GLN A 42 -31.95 -35.91 -34.13
CA GLN A 42 -30.88 -36.81 -33.71
C GLN A 42 -29.55 -36.41 -34.37
N GLY A 43 -28.48 -36.25 -33.58
CA GLY A 43 -27.19 -35.78 -34.08
C GLY A 43 -26.31 -35.16 -33.00
N LYS A 44 -25.49 -34.16 -33.37
CA LYS A 44 -24.65 -33.42 -32.42
C LYS A 44 -25.53 -32.56 -31.50
N PRO A 45 -25.21 -32.45 -30.20
CA PRO A 45 -25.99 -31.64 -29.26
C PRO A 45 -26.09 -30.19 -29.71
N ARG A 46 -27.22 -29.56 -29.39
CA ARG A 46 -27.44 -28.14 -29.62
C ARG A 46 -27.51 -27.40 -28.28
N ASN A 47 -26.97 -26.19 -28.25
CA ASN A 47 -27.13 -25.32 -27.10
C ASN A 47 -28.54 -24.73 -27.11
N PHE A 48 -29.23 -24.87 -25.98
CA PHE A 48 -30.50 -24.23 -25.69
C PHE A 48 -30.27 -23.19 -24.60
N TYR A 49 -30.85 -22.03 -24.82
CA TYR A 49 -30.77 -20.90 -23.92
C TYR A 49 -32.17 -20.61 -23.41
N ASP A 50 -32.26 -20.27 -22.14
CA ASP A 50 -33.39 -19.54 -21.64
C ASP A 50 -33.49 -18.20 -22.37
N TYR A 51 -34.62 -17.93 -23.01
CA TYR A 51 -34.86 -16.67 -23.71
C TYR A 51 -33.89 -16.35 -24.87
N GLY A 52 -33.99 -17.08 -25.97
CA GLY A 52 -33.56 -16.58 -27.30
C GLY A 52 -32.07 -16.37 -27.54
N GLY A 53 -31.18 -16.76 -26.61
CA GLY A 53 -29.73 -16.78 -26.80
C GLY A 53 -28.99 -15.52 -26.32
N PRO A 54 -27.64 -15.52 -26.41
CA PRO A 54 -26.77 -14.48 -25.85
C PRO A 54 -26.94 -13.08 -26.47
N GLU A 55 -27.71 -12.94 -27.56
CA GLU A 55 -27.87 -11.70 -28.32
C GLU A 55 -29.12 -10.88 -27.96
N LYS A 56 -30.03 -11.40 -27.10
CA LYS A 56 -31.37 -10.78 -26.87
C LYS A 56 -31.57 -10.05 -25.53
N GLY A 57 -30.49 -9.81 -24.77
CA GLY A 57 -30.51 -8.98 -23.56
C GLY A 57 -31.21 -9.61 -22.34
N THR A 58 -31.26 -8.87 -21.23
CA THR A 58 -31.71 -9.36 -19.91
C THR A 58 -33.23 -9.37 -19.73
N LYS A 59 -33.76 -10.35 -18.97
CA LYS A 59 -35.19 -10.47 -18.63
C LYS A 59 -35.70 -9.32 -17.76
N GLY A 60 -36.99 -9.00 -17.87
CA GLY A 60 -37.73 -8.21 -16.89
C GLY A 60 -38.13 -9.04 -15.66
N ASP A 61 -38.48 -8.37 -14.56
CA ASP A 61 -38.79 -9.00 -13.28
C ASP A 61 -40.10 -9.83 -13.32
N PHE A 62 -40.16 -10.90 -12.52
CA PHE A 62 -41.34 -11.77 -12.33
C PHE A 62 -41.88 -12.44 -13.61
N ALA A 63 -41.08 -13.29 -14.28
CA ALA A 63 -41.46 -13.91 -15.56
C ALA A 63 -41.45 -15.45 -15.51
N TYR A 64 -42.45 -16.07 -16.17
CA TYR A 64 -42.50 -17.52 -16.42
C TYR A 64 -42.13 -17.86 -17.86
N THR A 65 -41.32 -18.90 -18.05
CA THR A 65 -41.04 -19.51 -19.35
C THR A 65 -41.26 -21.03 -19.29
N LEU A 66 -41.72 -21.61 -20.39
CA LEU A 66 -41.91 -23.06 -20.53
C LEU A 66 -41.42 -23.51 -21.90
N MET A 67 -40.33 -24.27 -21.91
CA MET A 67 -39.78 -24.92 -23.09
C MET A 67 -40.16 -26.40 -23.10
N ARG A 68 -40.71 -26.87 -24.21
CA ARG A 68 -41.16 -28.24 -24.46
C ARG A 68 -40.24 -28.85 -25.52
N LEU A 69 -39.52 -29.91 -25.18
CA LEU A 69 -38.54 -30.56 -26.05
C LEU A 69 -39.06 -31.94 -26.44
N GLU A 70 -39.23 -32.14 -27.75
CA GLU A 70 -39.74 -33.39 -28.33
C GLU A 70 -38.65 -34.06 -29.15
N PRO A 71 -38.42 -35.37 -29.03
CA PRO A 71 -37.48 -36.08 -29.89
C PRO A 71 -37.96 -36.05 -31.35
N GLY A 72 -37.07 -35.76 -32.29
CA GLY A 72 -37.41 -35.68 -33.72
C GLY A 72 -37.79 -37.02 -34.35
N ASN A 73 -37.43 -38.14 -33.72
CA ASN A 73 -37.67 -39.51 -34.18
C ASN A 73 -38.51 -40.29 -33.16
N SER A 74 -39.32 -41.25 -33.64
CA SER A 74 -40.30 -41.99 -32.82
C SER A 74 -39.73 -43.01 -31.83
N ASP A 75 -38.41 -43.27 -31.86
CA ASP A 75 -37.72 -44.20 -30.95
C ASP A 75 -36.49 -43.54 -30.31
N SER A 76 -36.72 -42.39 -29.69
CA SER A 76 -35.67 -41.58 -29.05
C SER A 76 -36.25 -40.84 -27.85
N HIS A 77 -35.36 -40.34 -26.99
CA HIS A 77 -35.71 -39.51 -25.86
C HIS A 77 -34.79 -38.30 -25.76
N ILE A 78 -35.23 -37.28 -25.03
CA ILE A 78 -34.47 -36.08 -24.77
C ILE A 78 -33.59 -36.26 -23.53
N THR A 79 -32.32 -35.91 -23.66
CA THR A 79 -31.38 -35.75 -22.56
C THR A 79 -30.84 -34.33 -22.53
N ILE A 80 -30.87 -33.68 -21.36
CA ILE A 80 -30.39 -32.32 -21.15
C ILE A 80 -29.18 -32.36 -20.21
N VAL A 81 -28.09 -31.71 -20.60
CA VAL A 81 -26.88 -31.53 -19.80
C VAL A 81 -26.70 -30.04 -19.49
N PHE A 82 -26.82 -29.70 -18.21
CA PHE A 82 -26.51 -28.36 -17.69
C PHE A 82 -25.05 -28.34 -17.24
N GLU A 83 -24.20 -27.62 -17.98
CA GLU A 83 -22.78 -27.47 -17.65
C GLU A 83 -22.53 -26.29 -16.68
N LYS A 84 -23.34 -25.24 -16.80
CA LYS A 84 -23.37 -24.05 -15.95
C LYS A 84 -24.80 -23.51 -15.87
N MET A 85 -25.16 -22.92 -14.75
CA MET A 85 -26.46 -22.25 -14.57
C MET A 85 -26.26 -21.00 -13.70
N ASN A 86 -26.80 -19.86 -14.12
CA ASN A 86 -26.67 -18.57 -13.42
C ASN A 86 -28.05 -18.16 -12.89
N LEU A 87 -28.49 -18.76 -11.78
CA LEU A 87 -29.78 -18.50 -11.16
C LEU A 87 -29.65 -17.48 -10.02
N ALA A 88 -30.50 -16.45 -10.00
CA ALA A 88 -30.57 -15.52 -8.88
C ALA A 88 -31.21 -16.20 -7.65
N LYS A 89 -31.00 -15.63 -6.45
CA LYS A 89 -31.48 -16.13 -5.15
C LYS A 89 -32.93 -16.66 -5.12
N TYR A 90 -33.83 -16.06 -5.91
CA TYR A 90 -35.26 -16.39 -5.91
C TYR A 90 -35.75 -17.08 -7.19
N ASP A 91 -34.85 -17.39 -8.12
CA ASP A 91 -35.18 -18.11 -9.35
C ASP A 91 -35.48 -19.59 -9.06
N ASP A 92 -36.36 -20.19 -9.88
CA ASP A 92 -36.83 -21.57 -9.74
C ASP A 92 -36.94 -22.23 -11.13
N LEU A 93 -36.04 -23.18 -11.41
CA LEU A 93 -36.05 -23.98 -12.63
C LEU A 93 -36.51 -25.39 -12.33
N ARG A 94 -37.49 -25.87 -13.08
CA ARG A 94 -38.08 -27.20 -12.94
C ARG A 94 -38.07 -27.94 -14.26
N ILE A 95 -37.73 -29.22 -14.19
CA ILE A 95 -37.75 -30.11 -15.33
C ILE A 95 -38.80 -31.18 -15.07
N TYR A 96 -39.70 -31.34 -16.02
CA TYR A 96 -40.77 -32.33 -15.99
C TYR A 96 -40.51 -33.40 -17.04
N ASP A 97 -40.85 -34.63 -16.70
CA ASP A 97 -40.84 -35.74 -17.63
C ASP A 97 -42.10 -35.74 -18.49
N GLY A 98 -41.93 -35.71 -19.80
CA GLY A 98 -42.98 -35.48 -20.78
C GLY A 98 -43.31 -34.00 -21.01
N LEU A 99 -44.30 -33.78 -21.87
CA LEU A 99 -44.82 -32.45 -22.16
C LEU A 99 -45.82 -31.98 -21.09
N VAL A 100 -45.61 -30.78 -20.55
CA VAL A 100 -46.51 -30.16 -19.55
C VAL A 100 -46.99 -28.79 -20.01
N GLU A 101 -47.99 -28.25 -19.31
CA GLU A 101 -48.43 -26.86 -19.42
C GLU A 101 -48.38 -26.18 -18.06
N LEU A 102 -48.05 -24.87 -18.03
CA LEU A 102 -48.15 -24.10 -16.81
C LEU A 102 -49.62 -23.98 -16.38
N TYR A 103 -49.87 -24.03 -15.08
CA TYR A 103 -51.21 -23.83 -14.55
C TYR A 103 -51.62 -22.36 -14.70
N CYS A 104 -52.80 -22.09 -15.25
CA CYS A 104 -53.39 -20.74 -15.31
C CYS A 104 -54.75 -20.75 -14.62
N ASP A 105 -54.94 -19.86 -13.64
CA ASP A 105 -56.29 -19.57 -13.14
C ASP A 105 -56.96 -18.59 -14.13
N ARG A 106 -58.08 -18.99 -14.75
CA ARG A 106 -58.75 -18.19 -15.79
C ARG A 106 -59.79 -17.21 -15.23
N THR A 107 -59.65 -16.84 -13.97
CA THR A 107 -60.54 -15.89 -13.28
C THR A 107 -59.96 -14.47 -13.38
N ASP A 108 -60.27 -13.81 -14.49
CA ASP A 108 -60.08 -12.37 -14.83
C ASP A 108 -58.67 -11.73 -14.74
N GLU A 109 -57.68 -12.38 -14.13
CA GLU A 109 -56.25 -12.02 -14.24
C GLU A 109 -55.42 -13.32 -14.36
N ALA A 110 -54.84 -13.60 -15.54
CA ALA A 110 -54.12 -14.85 -15.82
C ALA A 110 -52.85 -14.97 -14.95
N THR A 111 -52.98 -15.57 -13.77
CA THR A 111 -51.87 -15.92 -12.89
C THR A 111 -51.32 -17.28 -13.30
N TRP A 112 -50.08 -17.29 -13.76
CA TRP A 112 -49.37 -18.50 -14.16
C TRP A 112 -48.63 -19.11 -12.96
N GLY A 113 -48.67 -20.43 -12.88
CA GLY A 113 -48.00 -21.20 -11.84
C GLY A 113 -47.54 -22.56 -12.34
N TRP A 114 -46.91 -23.30 -11.44
CA TRP A 114 -46.41 -24.65 -11.75
C TRP A 114 -47.57 -25.61 -12.07
N PRO A 115 -47.35 -26.61 -12.95
CA PRO A 115 -48.30 -27.70 -13.18
C PRO A 115 -48.82 -28.30 -11.86
N LYS A 116 -50.13 -28.55 -11.76
CA LYS A 116 -50.77 -29.10 -10.55
C LYS A 116 -50.87 -30.63 -10.55
N ASP A 117 -50.84 -31.23 -11.73
CA ASP A 117 -51.07 -32.65 -12.00
C ASP A 117 -49.77 -33.43 -12.26
N LYS A 118 -48.62 -32.74 -12.27
CA LYS A 118 -47.30 -33.30 -12.57
C LYS A 118 -46.28 -32.84 -11.55
N THR A 119 -45.44 -33.76 -11.09
CA THR A 119 -44.28 -33.47 -10.23
C THR A 119 -43.03 -33.31 -11.08
N GLU A 120 -42.20 -32.32 -10.76
CA GLU A 120 -40.89 -32.18 -11.43
C GLU A 120 -39.95 -33.35 -11.11
N ILE A 121 -39.19 -33.79 -12.11
CA ILE A 121 -38.12 -34.79 -11.94
C ILE A 121 -36.80 -34.16 -11.50
N LYS A 122 -36.65 -32.85 -11.73
CA LYS A 122 -35.51 -32.09 -11.23
C LYS A 122 -35.90 -30.65 -10.95
N ARG A 123 -35.35 -30.08 -9.88
CA ARG A 123 -35.53 -28.68 -9.48
C ARG A 123 -34.20 -28.05 -9.13
N PHE A 124 -34.01 -26.80 -9.55
CA PHE A 124 -32.85 -25.96 -9.22
C PHE A 124 -33.36 -24.63 -8.68
N LYS A 125 -32.83 -24.22 -7.53
CA LYS A 125 -33.27 -23.00 -6.84
C LYS A 125 -32.07 -22.20 -6.36
N GLY A 126 -32.02 -20.91 -6.66
CA GLY A 126 -30.93 -20.03 -6.21
C GLY A 126 -29.53 -20.43 -6.68
N GLU A 127 -28.52 -19.91 -5.99
CA GLU A 127 -27.11 -19.92 -6.44
C GLU A 127 -26.34 -21.21 -6.11
N GLU A 128 -26.92 -22.16 -5.36
CA GLU A 128 -26.18 -23.30 -4.76
C GLU A 128 -26.32 -24.64 -5.51
N ASN A 129 -26.50 -24.63 -6.83
CA ASN A 129 -26.70 -25.87 -7.57
C ASN A 129 -25.36 -26.50 -8.00
N LYS A 130 -25.05 -27.70 -7.51
CA LYS A 130 -23.89 -28.49 -7.97
C LYS A 130 -24.05 -28.83 -9.44
N MET A 131 -23.09 -28.41 -10.26
CA MET A 131 -23.00 -28.66 -11.71
C MET A 131 -21.76 -29.51 -12.01
N PRO A 132 -21.70 -30.21 -13.15
CA PRO A 132 -22.76 -30.37 -14.17
C PRO A 132 -23.87 -31.35 -13.76
N VAL A 133 -25.06 -31.22 -14.35
CA VAL A 133 -26.20 -32.13 -14.13
C VAL A 133 -26.77 -32.61 -15.45
N ARG A 134 -27.04 -33.93 -15.54
CA ARG A 134 -27.81 -34.54 -16.64
C ARG A 134 -29.20 -34.92 -16.19
N VAL A 135 -30.18 -34.66 -17.03
CA VAL A 135 -31.56 -35.08 -16.87
C VAL A 135 -32.01 -35.74 -18.17
N THR A 136 -32.41 -37.00 -18.07
CA THR A 136 -32.84 -37.84 -19.19
C THR A 136 -34.33 -38.10 -19.05
N SER A 137 -35.08 -38.03 -20.15
CA SER A 137 -36.49 -38.38 -20.14
C SER A 137 -36.70 -39.87 -19.89
N THR A 138 -37.67 -40.20 -19.04
CA THR A 138 -38.19 -41.58 -18.90
C THR A 138 -39.65 -41.69 -19.35
N SER A 139 -40.19 -40.61 -19.93
CA SER A 139 -41.55 -40.54 -20.44
C SER A 139 -41.75 -41.42 -21.66
N LYS A 140 -42.99 -41.89 -21.88
CA LYS A 140 -43.34 -42.74 -23.02
C LYS A 140 -43.16 -42.04 -24.37
N ASP A 141 -43.29 -40.72 -24.40
CA ASP A 141 -43.10 -39.88 -25.59
C ASP A 141 -41.66 -39.34 -25.70
N GLY A 142 -40.76 -39.71 -24.77
CA GLY A 142 -39.36 -39.32 -24.76
C GLY A 142 -39.13 -37.82 -24.56
N CYS A 143 -40.16 -37.06 -24.18
CA CYS A 143 -40.14 -35.61 -24.12
C CYS A 143 -39.65 -35.07 -22.75
N LEU A 144 -39.12 -33.85 -22.72
CA LEU A 144 -38.88 -33.11 -21.48
C LEU A 144 -39.47 -31.71 -21.57
N SER A 145 -39.94 -31.19 -20.44
CA SER A 145 -40.32 -29.79 -20.33
C SER A 145 -39.44 -29.06 -19.32
N VAL A 146 -38.85 -27.94 -19.72
CA VAL A 146 -38.06 -27.06 -18.85
C VAL A 146 -38.90 -25.82 -18.55
N ALA A 147 -39.40 -25.73 -17.32
CA ALA A 147 -40.16 -24.60 -16.82
C ALA A 147 -39.25 -23.73 -15.94
N PHE A 148 -39.29 -22.43 -16.12
CA PHE A 148 -38.43 -21.52 -15.38
C PHE A 148 -39.18 -20.28 -14.92
N TYR A 149 -38.95 -19.90 -13.67
CA TYR A 149 -39.42 -18.66 -13.06
C TYR A 149 -38.21 -17.80 -12.71
N SER A 150 -38.21 -16.59 -13.25
CA SER A 150 -37.19 -15.58 -13.01
C SER A 150 -37.76 -14.50 -12.10
N ALA A 151 -37.16 -14.33 -10.92
CA ALA A 151 -37.59 -13.34 -9.95
C ALA A 151 -37.01 -11.95 -10.26
N ASN A 152 -35.77 -11.89 -10.78
CA ASN A 152 -35.03 -10.67 -11.09
C ASN A 152 -34.32 -10.80 -12.45
N VAL A 153 -33.83 -9.68 -12.98
CA VAL A 153 -32.91 -9.59 -14.13
C VAL A 153 -31.69 -10.53 -13.99
N ALA A 154 -31.70 -11.68 -14.68
CA ALA A 154 -30.62 -12.67 -14.68
C ALA A 154 -30.34 -13.24 -16.08
N GLU A 155 -29.13 -13.78 -16.30
CA GLU A 155 -28.70 -14.42 -17.56
C GLU A 155 -29.42 -15.76 -17.83
N GLY A 156 -30.14 -16.31 -16.86
CA GLY A 156 -30.93 -17.54 -16.99
C GLY A 156 -30.08 -18.82 -17.03
N TRP A 157 -30.48 -19.77 -17.89
CA TRP A 157 -29.81 -21.06 -18.02
C TRP A 157 -29.38 -21.34 -19.47
N VAL A 158 -28.28 -22.08 -19.61
CA VAL A 158 -27.84 -22.66 -20.88
C VAL A 158 -27.64 -24.16 -20.68
N ALA A 159 -28.12 -24.96 -21.62
CA ALA A 159 -27.97 -26.40 -21.57
C ALA A 159 -27.69 -26.98 -22.95
N LYS A 160 -26.94 -28.08 -22.99
CA LYS A 160 -26.84 -28.92 -24.19
C LYS A 160 -27.99 -29.91 -24.17
N VAL A 161 -28.79 -29.91 -25.23
CA VAL A 161 -29.89 -30.85 -25.40
C VAL A 161 -29.54 -31.86 -26.49
N TYR A 162 -29.80 -33.13 -26.19
CA TYR A 162 -29.52 -34.29 -27.00
C TYR A 162 -30.85 -35.01 -27.30
N CYS A 163 -31.02 -35.47 -28.53
CA CYS A 163 -32.03 -36.47 -28.88
C CYS A 163 -31.30 -37.81 -29.04
N VAL A 164 -31.47 -38.70 -28.07
CA VAL A 164 -30.73 -39.97 -27.94
C VAL A 164 -31.67 -41.12 -28.34
N PRO A 165 -31.26 -42.04 -29.24
CA PRO A 165 -32.05 -43.22 -29.54
C PRO A 165 -32.24 -44.09 -28.29
N ASN A 166 -33.41 -44.69 -28.13
CA ASN A 166 -33.70 -45.53 -26.96
C ASN A 166 -32.72 -46.72 -26.90
N GLY A 167 -32.07 -46.90 -25.75
CA GLY A 167 -31.00 -47.90 -25.58
C GLY A 167 -29.62 -47.49 -26.14
N GLY A 168 -29.50 -46.29 -26.71
CA GLY A 168 -28.22 -45.69 -27.11
C GLY A 168 -27.39 -45.21 -25.92
N GLU A 169 -26.14 -44.84 -26.20
CA GLU A 169 -25.24 -44.30 -25.18
C GLU A 169 -25.63 -42.86 -24.80
N GLU A 170 -25.89 -42.63 -23.51
CA GLU A 170 -26.18 -41.30 -22.97
C GLU A 170 -24.94 -40.41 -22.99
N PRO A 171 -25.09 -39.08 -23.20
CA PRO A 171 -23.97 -38.15 -23.07
C PRO A 171 -23.34 -38.28 -21.68
N THR A 172 -22.02 -38.46 -21.68
CA THR A 172 -21.22 -38.47 -20.46
C THR A 172 -21.21 -37.07 -19.87
N VAL A 173 -21.58 -36.98 -18.60
CA VAL A 173 -21.37 -35.77 -17.82
C VAL A 173 -19.96 -35.87 -17.27
N GLY A 174 -18.98 -35.34 -18.00
CA GLY A 174 -17.65 -35.19 -17.42
C GLY A 174 -17.79 -34.38 -16.15
N THR A 175 -17.29 -34.88 -15.02
CA THR A 175 -16.95 -33.99 -13.90
C THR A 175 -16.14 -32.86 -14.51
N ALA A 176 -16.54 -31.59 -14.31
CA ALA A 176 -15.79 -30.45 -14.80
C ALA A 176 -14.30 -30.74 -14.60
N GLU A 177 -13.53 -30.73 -15.69
CA GLU A 177 -12.12 -31.09 -15.62
C GLU A 177 -11.51 -30.22 -14.52
N VAL A 178 -11.04 -30.86 -13.45
CA VAL A 178 -10.51 -30.13 -12.30
C VAL A 178 -9.18 -29.57 -12.76
N VAL A 179 -9.20 -28.36 -13.31
CA VAL A 179 -8.00 -27.67 -13.76
C VAL A 179 -7.23 -27.26 -12.51
N PRO A 180 -5.93 -27.60 -12.40
CA PRO A 180 -5.14 -27.16 -11.27
C PRO A 180 -5.04 -25.63 -11.26
N ASN A 181 -5.12 -25.04 -10.07
CA ASN A 181 -4.87 -23.62 -9.86
C ASN A 181 -3.42 -23.27 -10.22
N PHE A 182 -2.48 -24.18 -9.98
CA PHE A 182 -1.07 -24.01 -10.32
C PHE A 182 -0.50 -25.30 -10.91
N THR A 183 0.30 -25.18 -11.97
CA THR A 183 1.17 -26.25 -12.43
C THR A 183 2.62 -25.76 -12.41
N LEU A 184 3.44 -26.33 -11.53
CA LEU A 184 4.85 -26.00 -11.38
C LEU A 184 5.69 -27.10 -12.02
N LYS A 185 6.70 -26.71 -12.79
CA LYS A 185 7.61 -27.65 -13.45
C LYS A 185 9.02 -27.54 -12.89
N VAL A 186 9.55 -28.66 -12.42
CA VAL A 186 10.92 -28.78 -11.89
C VAL A 186 11.93 -28.84 -13.05
N ASP A 187 13.09 -28.22 -12.84
CA ASP A 187 14.19 -28.12 -13.81
C ASP A 187 14.60 -29.52 -14.31
N PRO A 188 14.58 -29.79 -15.63
CA PRO A 188 15.10 -31.04 -16.18
C PRO A 188 16.57 -31.27 -15.87
N LYS A 189 17.33 -30.23 -15.52
CA LYS A 189 18.75 -30.28 -15.15
C LYS A 189 18.97 -30.34 -13.63
N LEU A 190 17.94 -30.66 -12.85
CA LEU A 190 18.09 -30.83 -11.41
C LEU A 190 19.00 -32.04 -11.12
N GLU A 191 20.11 -31.78 -10.43
CA GLU A 191 21.04 -32.83 -10.00
C GLU A 191 20.70 -33.26 -8.57
N THR A 192 20.85 -34.56 -8.30
CA THR A 192 20.78 -35.12 -6.94
C THR A 192 22.14 -34.95 -6.28
N LYS A 193 22.16 -34.38 -5.08
CA LYS A 193 23.39 -34.22 -4.29
C LYS A 193 23.64 -35.50 -3.50
N LEU A 194 24.91 -35.79 -3.24
CA LEU A 194 25.31 -36.83 -2.30
C LEU A 194 25.76 -36.18 -0.99
N ASP A 195 25.48 -36.84 0.14
CA ASP A 195 26.03 -36.45 1.44
C ASP A 195 27.48 -36.93 1.63
N GLU A 196 28.04 -36.71 2.82
CA GLU A 196 29.43 -37.08 3.14
C GLU A 196 29.68 -38.59 3.09
N ASP A 197 28.63 -39.40 3.25
CA ASP A 197 28.66 -40.87 3.22
C ASP A 197 28.39 -41.43 1.80
N GLY A 198 28.07 -40.55 0.85
CA GLY A 198 27.77 -40.91 -0.54
C GLY A 198 26.31 -41.29 -0.79
N GLU A 199 25.42 -41.05 0.17
CA GLU A 199 23.98 -41.30 0.04
C GLU A 199 23.28 -40.12 -0.65
N GLU A 200 22.25 -40.43 -1.44
CA GLU A 200 21.48 -39.41 -2.15
C GLU A 200 20.67 -38.54 -1.18
N ILE A 201 20.87 -37.23 -1.27
CA ILE A 201 20.06 -36.23 -0.56
C ILE A 201 18.81 -35.95 -1.41
N PRO A 202 17.60 -36.27 -0.90
CA PRO A 202 16.37 -36.05 -1.66
C PRO A 202 16.19 -34.58 -2.04
N ASN A 203 15.72 -34.37 -3.26
CA ASN A 203 15.42 -33.04 -3.75
C ASN A 203 14.05 -32.62 -3.24
N GLU A 204 14.01 -31.62 -2.35
CA GLU A 204 12.72 -31.08 -1.87
C GLU A 204 12.36 -29.74 -2.50
N VAL A 205 11.07 -29.54 -2.75
CA VAL A 205 10.44 -28.23 -3.00
C VAL A 205 9.56 -27.91 -1.80
N THR A 206 9.88 -26.81 -1.11
CA THR A 206 9.03 -26.25 -0.07
C THR A 206 8.06 -25.24 -0.69
N LEU A 207 6.76 -25.49 -0.51
CA LEU A 207 5.69 -24.56 -0.83
C LEU A 207 5.17 -23.91 0.44
N GLN A 208 4.92 -22.61 0.40
CA GLN A 208 4.19 -21.88 1.44
C GLN A 208 2.79 -21.55 0.91
N LEU A 209 1.76 -22.15 1.53
CA LEU A 209 0.38 -22.06 1.07
C LEU A 209 -0.46 -21.21 2.03
N GLY A 210 -1.03 -20.12 1.54
CA GLY A 210 -2.02 -19.32 2.26
C GLY A 210 -3.43 -19.60 1.76
N GLY A 211 -4.28 -20.20 2.59
CA GLY A 211 -5.67 -20.50 2.22
C GLY A 211 -6.59 -19.29 2.34
N ILE A 212 -7.71 -19.33 1.63
CA ILE A 212 -8.77 -18.31 1.66
C ILE A 212 -9.63 -18.38 2.94
N GLN A 213 -9.60 -19.52 3.64
CA GLN A 213 -10.27 -19.75 4.92
C GLN A 213 -9.50 -20.74 5.82
N ALA A 214 -9.85 -20.76 7.11
CA ALA A 214 -9.31 -21.74 8.05
C ALA A 214 -9.88 -23.15 7.78
N ASN A 215 -9.10 -24.18 8.10
CA ASN A 215 -9.40 -25.59 7.85
C ASN A 215 -9.72 -25.91 6.38
N GLN A 216 -9.12 -25.17 5.46
CA GLN A 216 -9.29 -25.42 4.03
C GLN A 216 -8.41 -26.60 3.59
N THR A 217 -8.98 -27.53 2.82
CA THR A 217 -8.22 -28.60 2.17
C THR A 217 -7.71 -28.14 0.80
N ILE A 218 -6.42 -28.33 0.56
CA ILE A 218 -5.75 -28.18 -0.74
C ILE A 218 -5.23 -29.55 -1.14
N GLN A 219 -5.45 -29.94 -2.39
CA GLN A 219 -4.90 -31.18 -2.93
C GLN A 219 -3.67 -30.84 -3.76
N ILE A 220 -2.57 -31.56 -3.54
CA ILE A 220 -1.34 -31.44 -4.32
C ILE A 220 -1.05 -32.78 -4.96
N ASP A 221 -0.72 -32.75 -6.24
CA ASP A 221 -0.39 -33.88 -7.08
C ASP A 221 1.05 -33.74 -7.55
N VAL A 222 1.91 -34.66 -7.11
CA VAL A 222 3.30 -34.74 -7.58
C VAL A 222 3.40 -35.99 -8.45
N ASP A 223 3.61 -35.80 -9.75
CA ASP A 223 3.80 -36.88 -10.72
C ASP A 223 2.70 -37.97 -10.70
N GLY A 224 1.45 -37.58 -10.42
CA GLY A 224 0.28 -38.47 -10.34
C GLY A 224 -0.09 -38.89 -8.92
N THR A 225 0.77 -38.63 -7.93
CA THR A 225 0.52 -38.94 -6.52
C THR A 225 -0.17 -37.78 -5.83
N LYS A 226 -1.47 -37.93 -5.60
CA LYS A 226 -2.32 -36.92 -4.96
C LYS A 226 -2.33 -37.07 -3.44
N LYS A 227 -2.18 -35.94 -2.74
CA LYS A 227 -2.30 -35.85 -1.28
C LYS A 227 -3.03 -34.59 -0.86
N ASP A 228 -3.86 -34.72 0.16
CA ASP A 228 -4.61 -33.61 0.75
C ASP A 228 -3.81 -32.97 1.89
N TYR A 229 -3.85 -31.63 1.93
CA TYR A 229 -3.19 -30.80 2.91
C TYR A 229 -4.20 -29.82 3.51
N THR A 230 -4.23 -29.71 4.84
CA THR A 230 -5.16 -28.82 5.54
C THR A 230 -4.46 -27.53 5.95
N ILE A 231 -4.95 -26.40 5.43
CA ILE A 231 -4.54 -25.06 5.84
C ILE A 231 -5.33 -24.68 7.09
N LEU A 232 -4.65 -24.69 8.24
CA LEU A 232 -5.30 -24.52 9.56
C LEU A 232 -5.77 -23.08 9.83
N LYS A 233 -5.07 -22.08 9.29
CA LYS A 233 -5.36 -20.66 9.55
C LYS A 233 -5.36 -19.87 8.23
N LYS A 234 -6.36 -19.00 8.07
CA LYS A 234 -6.42 -18.06 6.94
C LYS A 234 -5.22 -17.11 6.99
N GLY A 235 -4.57 -16.89 5.85
CA GLY A 235 -3.52 -15.89 5.68
C GLY A 235 -2.18 -16.17 6.38
N LEU A 236 -2.02 -17.31 7.06
CA LEU A 236 -0.71 -17.77 7.55
C LEU A 236 -0.19 -18.88 6.63
N PRO A 237 1.07 -18.78 6.16
CA PRO A 237 1.63 -19.77 5.25
C PRO A 237 1.78 -21.12 5.96
N ASN A 238 1.24 -22.18 5.36
CA ASN A 238 1.53 -23.56 5.76
C ASN A 238 2.63 -24.10 4.84
N ASN A 239 3.70 -24.59 5.45
CA ASN A 239 4.81 -25.20 4.72
C ASN A 239 4.45 -26.62 4.29
N VAL A 240 4.62 -26.91 3.01
CA VAL A 240 4.51 -28.25 2.45
C VAL A 240 5.82 -28.59 1.76
N ASN A 241 6.52 -29.59 2.26
CA ASN A 241 7.72 -30.14 1.62
C ASN A 241 7.30 -31.28 0.70
N LEU A 242 7.75 -31.20 -0.55
CA LEU A 242 7.47 -32.17 -1.60
C LEU A 242 8.80 -32.71 -2.11
N GLU A 243 9.00 -34.01 -2.00
CA GLU A 243 10.11 -34.68 -2.69
C GLU A 243 9.84 -34.67 -4.20
N VAL A 244 10.84 -34.28 -4.97
CA VAL A 244 10.77 -34.14 -6.43
C VAL A 244 12.03 -34.67 -7.10
N SER A 245 11.89 -35.05 -8.36
CA SER A 245 12.99 -35.41 -9.24
C SER A 245 13.11 -34.42 -10.40
N ALA A 246 14.16 -34.53 -11.20
CA ALA A 246 14.24 -33.80 -12.46
C ALA A 246 12.99 -34.09 -13.32
N ASN A 247 12.40 -33.05 -13.90
CA ASN A 247 11.14 -33.08 -14.65
C ASN A 247 9.86 -33.29 -13.85
N SER A 248 9.90 -33.39 -12.52
CA SER A 248 8.68 -33.51 -11.73
C SER A 248 7.71 -32.36 -12.03
N VAL A 249 6.42 -32.70 -12.07
CA VAL A 249 5.31 -31.77 -12.26
C VAL A 249 4.47 -31.76 -11.00
N ILE A 250 4.35 -30.58 -10.40
CA ILE A 250 3.55 -30.35 -9.20
C ILE A 250 2.27 -29.62 -9.63
N LYS A 251 1.10 -30.21 -9.38
CA LYS A 251 -0.20 -29.58 -9.62
C LYS A 251 -0.89 -29.30 -8.30
N ILE A 252 -1.40 -28.09 -8.12
CA ILE A 252 -2.08 -27.66 -6.90
C ILE A 252 -3.55 -27.41 -7.25
N TYR A 253 -4.46 -28.02 -6.50
CA TYR A 253 -5.90 -27.90 -6.65
C TYR A 253 -6.52 -27.30 -5.38
N GLY A 254 -7.20 -26.17 -5.56
CA GLY A 254 -7.84 -25.39 -4.50
C GLY A 254 -7.41 -23.93 -4.53
N ASP A 255 -8.37 -23.03 -4.29
CA ASP A 255 -8.13 -21.59 -4.32
C ASP A 255 -7.20 -21.15 -3.19
N LEU A 256 -6.16 -20.41 -3.51
CA LEU A 256 -5.23 -19.84 -2.54
C LEU A 256 -5.37 -18.32 -2.48
N TYR A 257 -5.15 -17.77 -1.29
CA TYR A 257 -4.89 -16.35 -1.08
C TYR A 257 -3.43 -16.02 -1.41
N SER A 258 -2.50 -16.91 -1.04
CA SER A 258 -1.07 -16.75 -1.33
C SER A 258 -0.35 -18.05 -1.65
N LEU A 259 0.69 -17.97 -2.49
CA LEU A 259 1.62 -19.06 -2.79
C LEU A 259 3.06 -18.52 -2.83
N ALA A 260 3.95 -19.10 -2.03
CA ALA A 260 5.40 -18.91 -2.21
C ALA A 260 6.11 -20.23 -2.56
N ALA A 261 7.00 -20.18 -3.54
CA ALA A 261 7.81 -21.31 -4.00
C ALA A 261 9.26 -20.87 -4.31
N GLN A 262 10.00 -20.43 -3.29
CA GLN A 262 11.38 -19.96 -3.42
C GLN A 262 12.38 -21.12 -3.30
N CYS A 263 12.53 -21.94 -4.36
CA CYS A 263 13.28 -23.20 -4.25
C CYS A 263 14.44 -23.37 -5.24
N GLN A 264 14.70 -22.42 -6.15
CA GLN A 264 15.77 -22.50 -7.17
C GLN A 264 15.64 -23.67 -8.16
N LYS A 265 14.49 -24.36 -8.15
CA LYS A 265 14.27 -25.61 -8.87
C LYS A 265 13.21 -25.49 -9.96
N LEU A 266 12.43 -24.42 -10.04
CA LEU A 266 11.33 -24.31 -11.00
C LEU A 266 11.76 -23.64 -12.31
N VAL A 267 11.30 -24.18 -13.44
CA VAL A 267 11.50 -23.62 -14.79
C VAL A 267 10.23 -23.08 -15.43
N ALA A 268 9.05 -23.45 -14.89
CA ALA A 268 7.76 -22.93 -15.32
C ALA A 268 6.75 -22.92 -14.18
N CYS A 269 5.81 -21.99 -14.25
CA CYS A 269 4.64 -21.88 -13.39
C CYS A 269 3.46 -21.47 -14.27
N ASP A 270 2.55 -22.40 -14.53
CA ASP A 270 1.33 -22.13 -15.28
C ASP A 270 0.19 -21.88 -14.28
N LEU A 271 -0.48 -20.73 -14.44
CA LEU A 271 -1.60 -20.34 -13.60
C LEU A 271 -2.91 -20.81 -14.23
N GLY A 272 -3.63 -21.67 -13.51
CA GLY A 272 -5.04 -21.93 -13.75
C GLY A 272 -5.91 -20.80 -13.20
N LYS A 273 -7.18 -21.08 -12.90
CA LYS A 273 -8.11 -20.08 -12.38
C LYS A 273 -7.71 -19.66 -10.95
N ASN A 274 -7.30 -18.41 -10.74
CA ASN A 274 -6.83 -17.90 -9.44
C ASN A 274 -7.54 -16.59 -9.04
N ASP A 275 -8.87 -16.64 -8.96
CA ASP A 275 -9.71 -15.46 -8.70
C ASP A 275 -9.54 -14.86 -7.28
N GLN A 276 -8.85 -15.56 -6.38
CA GLN A 276 -8.63 -15.14 -4.98
C GLN A 276 -7.16 -14.90 -4.63
N LEU A 277 -6.23 -15.12 -5.57
CA LEU A 277 -4.80 -14.98 -5.31
C LEU A 277 -4.43 -13.50 -5.24
N GLU A 278 -3.90 -13.07 -4.09
CA GLU A 278 -3.44 -11.70 -3.84
C GLU A 278 -1.92 -11.61 -3.75
N ASP A 279 -1.23 -12.71 -3.42
CA ASP A 279 0.22 -12.72 -3.18
C ASP A 279 0.88 -13.96 -3.82
N LEU A 280 1.77 -13.72 -4.77
CA LEU A 280 2.52 -14.76 -5.47
C LEU A 280 4.02 -14.49 -5.40
N ASP A 281 4.76 -15.43 -4.84
CA ASP A 281 6.20 -15.36 -4.73
C ASP A 281 6.90 -16.57 -5.36
N LEU A 282 7.58 -16.32 -6.48
CA LEU A 282 8.35 -17.26 -7.26
C LEU A 282 9.84 -16.87 -7.29
N THR A 283 10.29 -16.08 -6.31
CA THR A 283 11.66 -15.54 -6.24
C THR A 283 12.72 -16.64 -6.31
N GLY A 284 13.81 -16.37 -7.03
CA GLY A 284 14.98 -17.22 -7.09
C GLY A 284 14.68 -18.55 -7.77
N ASN A 285 14.07 -18.53 -8.96
CA ASN A 285 13.84 -19.72 -9.79
C ASN A 285 14.44 -19.51 -11.19
N LYS A 286 14.03 -20.32 -12.17
CA LYS A 286 14.52 -20.30 -13.56
C LYS A 286 13.35 -20.11 -14.54
N ILE A 287 12.27 -19.45 -14.11
CA ILE A 287 11.05 -19.25 -14.90
C ILE A 287 11.33 -18.29 -16.04
N THR A 288 10.87 -18.62 -17.24
CA THR A 288 11.16 -17.86 -18.49
C THR A 288 9.96 -17.05 -19.01
N ALA A 289 8.74 -17.46 -18.66
CA ALA A 289 7.50 -16.78 -18.95
C ALA A 289 6.49 -17.01 -17.82
N LEU A 290 5.60 -16.05 -17.60
CA LEU A 290 4.54 -16.13 -16.61
C LEU A 290 3.32 -15.37 -17.14
N ASP A 291 2.20 -16.07 -17.34
CA ASP A 291 0.92 -15.45 -17.69
C ASP A 291 0.11 -15.16 -16.42
N LEU A 292 -0.17 -13.88 -16.18
CA LEU A 292 -0.89 -13.38 -15.02
C LEU A 292 -2.37 -13.07 -15.30
N SER A 293 -2.86 -13.39 -16.50
CA SER A 293 -4.25 -13.15 -16.94
C SER A 293 -5.31 -13.83 -16.08
N LYS A 294 -4.91 -14.84 -15.29
CA LYS A 294 -5.80 -15.63 -14.41
C LYS A 294 -5.75 -15.24 -12.93
N SER A 295 -5.08 -14.13 -12.60
CA SER A 295 -4.91 -13.66 -11.20
C SER A 295 -5.31 -12.18 -11.03
N PRO A 296 -6.56 -11.80 -11.32
CA PRO A 296 -7.00 -10.40 -11.38
C PRO A 296 -6.98 -9.66 -10.03
N LYS A 297 -6.84 -10.38 -8.91
CA LYS A 297 -6.78 -9.81 -7.55
C LYS A 297 -5.37 -9.63 -7.02
N MET A 298 -4.33 -9.87 -7.81
CA MET A 298 -2.94 -9.74 -7.37
C MET A 298 -2.66 -8.36 -6.76
N ARG A 299 -2.02 -8.35 -5.60
CA ARG A 299 -1.56 -7.17 -4.85
C ARG A 299 -0.05 -7.19 -4.66
N ILE A 300 0.54 -8.37 -4.46
CA ILE A 300 1.97 -8.57 -4.26
C ILE A 300 2.46 -9.61 -5.27
N LEU A 301 3.44 -9.24 -6.09
CA LEU A 301 4.07 -10.14 -7.04
C LEU A 301 5.59 -10.09 -6.87
N SER A 302 6.16 -11.24 -6.52
CA SER A 302 7.60 -11.44 -6.37
C SER A 302 8.10 -12.47 -7.38
N VAL A 303 8.88 -12.03 -8.35
CA VAL A 303 9.51 -12.86 -9.39
C VAL A 303 11.00 -12.56 -9.51
N THR A 304 11.60 -11.89 -8.52
CA THR A 304 13.01 -11.54 -8.47
C THR A 304 13.91 -12.74 -8.76
N ALA A 305 15.02 -12.51 -9.47
CA ALA A 305 16.02 -13.52 -9.82
C ALA A 305 15.40 -14.75 -10.52
N ASN A 306 14.73 -14.49 -11.64
CA ASN A 306 14.26 -15.51 -12.59
C ASN A 306 14.93 -15.31 -13.95
N LYS A 307 14.36 -15.88 -15.01
CA LYS A 307 14.84 -15.74 -16.39
C LYS A 307 13.75 -15.17 -17.31
N LEU A 308 12.86 -14.34 -16.75
CA LEU A 308 11.76 -13.76 -17.52
C LEU A 308 12.33 -12.85 -18.61
N THR A 309 11.81 -13.02 -19.82
CA THR A 309 12.15 -12.18 -20.99
C THR A 309 11.08 -11.13 -21.28
N SER A 310 9.93 -11.23 -20.63
CA SER A 310 8.84 -10.26 -20.65
C SER A 310 7.96 -10.46 -19.43
N ILE A 311 7.25 -9.42 -19.00
CA ILE A 311 6.23 -9.51 -17.95
C ILE A 311 5.10 -8.53 -18.27
N ASP A 312 3.85 -8.99 -18.25
CA ASP A 312 2.67 -8.15 -18.48
C ASP A 312 1.90 -7.95 -17.16
N LEU A 313 1.89 -6.70 -16.70
CA LEU A 313 1.19 -6.28 -15.48
C LEU A 313 -0.16 -5.62 -15.77
N SER A 314 -0.60 -5.57 -17.03
CA SER A 314 -1.75 -4.77 -17.47
C SER A 314 -3.09 -5.17 -16.83
N ASN A 315 -3.24 -6.44 -16.46
CA ASN A 315 -4.44 -6.98 -15.82
C ASN A 315 -4.44 -6.84 -14.29
N LEU A 316 -3.38 -6.26 -13.70
CA LEU A 316 -3.17 -6.23 -12.24
C LEU A 316 -3.48 -4.84 -11.67
N ALA A 317 -4.71 -4.37 -11.84
CA ALA A 317 -5.14 -3.04 -11.41
C ALA A 317 -5.05 -2.80 -9.90
N ASN A 318 -4.94 -3.88 -9.10
CA ASN A 318 -4.78 -3.84 -7.65
C ASN A 318 -3.33 -4.07 -7.18
N LEU A 319 -2.35 -4.15 -8.09
CA LEU A 319 -0.96 -4.40 -7.72
C LEU A 319 -0.40 -3.22 -6.90
N GLU A 320 0.05 -3.54 -5.69
CA GLU A 320 0.63 -2.62 -4.71
C GLU A 320 2.14 -2.79 -4.66
N GLN A 321 2.64 -4.02 -4.81
CA GLN A 321 4.07 -4.32 -4.70
C GLN A 321 4.52 -5.23 -5.85
N PHE A 322 5.57 -4.79 -6.55
CA PHE A 322 6.22 -5.57 -7.59
C PHE A 322 7.71 -5.72 -7.30
N TYR A 323 8.16 -6.96 -7.11
CA TYR A 323 9.56 -7.34 -6.98
C TYR A 323 9.97 -8.17 -8.19
N GLY A 324 10.49 -7.50 -9.23
CA GLY A 324 10.84 -8.09 -10.52
C GLY A 324 12.33 -8.16 -10.83
N SER A 325 13.18 -7.65 -9.95
CA SER A 325 14.62 -7.46 -10.17
C SER A 325 15.33 -8.70 -10.70
N TYR A 326 16.39 -8.49 -11.49
CA TYR A 326 17.21 -9.54 -12.10
C TYR A 326 16.41 -10.46 -13.04
N ASN A 327 15.57 -9.85 -13.88
CA ASN A 327 14.91 -10.46 -15.04
C ASN A 327 15.10 -9.58 -16.27
N VAL A 328 15.72 -10.08 -17.34
CA VAL A 328 16.06 -9.26 -18.51
C VAL A 328 14.84 -9.10 -19.44
N VAL A 329 13.89 -8.24 -19.04
CA VAL A 329 12.63 -8.02 -19.79
C VAL A 329 12.72 -6.91 -20.84
N GLY A 330 13.69 -6.00 -20.72
CA GLY A 330 13.91 -4.89 -21.65
C GLY A 330 12.90 -3.73 -21.54
N ALA A 331 11.62 -4.01 -21.27
CA ALA A 331 10.58 -3.01 -21.05
C ALA A 331 9.60 -3.44 -19.95
N LEU A 332 9.18 -2.48 -19.13
CA LEU A 332 8.21 -2.66 -18.05
C LEU A 332 7.12 -1.59 -18.15
N ARG A 333 5.85 -2.01 -18.26
CA ARG A 333 4.70 -1.09 -18.33
C ARG A 333 3.93 -1.11 -17.02
N THR A 334 3.92 0.01 -16.31
CA THR A 334 3.28 0.16 -14.99
C THR A 334 2.04 1.07 -15.01
N LYS A 335 1.65 1.56 -16.18
CA LYS A 335 0.54 2.52 -16.35
C LYS A 335 -0.80 2.02 -15.82
N MET A 336 -1.03 0.71 -15.89
CA MET A 336 -2.27 0.07 -15.43
C MET A 336 -2.22 -0.32 -13.95
N ASN A 337 -1.18 0.07 -13.22
CA ASN A 337 -0.95 -0.30 -11.82
C ASN A 337 -0.89 0.95 -10.92
N PRO A 338 -1.96 1.76 -10.84
CA PRO A 338 -1.94 3.06 -10.14
C PRO A 338 -1.77 2.96 -8.62
N LYS A 339 -1.91 1.76 -8.06
CA LYS A 339 -1.76 1.48 -6.62
C LYS A 339 -0.34 1.07 -6.22
N LEU A 340 0.63 1.04 -7.14
CA LEU A 340 2.01 0.68 -6.80
C LEU A 340 2.60 1.61 -5.72
N GLU A 341 3.02 0.98 -4.63
CA GLU A 341 3.75 1.55 -3.50
C GLU A 341 5.22 1.08 -3.51
N VAL A 342 5.47 -0.14 -4.01
CA VAL A 342 6.81 -0.72 -4.14
C VAL A 342 7.06 -1.16 -5.57
N LEU A 343 8.15 -0.65 -6.16
CA LEU A 343 8.65 -1.06 -7.47
C LEU A 343 10.14 -1.38 -7.39
N SER A 344 10.46 -2.68 -7.40
CA SER A 344 11.83 -3.19 -7.49
C SER A 344 12.06 -3.82 -8.85
N CYS A 345 12.87 -3.17 -9.67
CA CYS A 345 13.14 -3.56 -11.06
C CYS A 345 14.63 -3.39 -11.43
N ALA A 346 15.52 -3.67 -10.48
CA ALA A 346 16.96 -3.64 -10.69
C ALA A 346 17.42 -4.67 -11.73
N GLY A 347 18.40 -4.33 -12.55
CA GLY A 347 19.03 -5.25 -13.50
C GLY A 347 18.06 -5.86 -14.52
N MET A 348 16.97 -5.17 -14.85
CA MET A 348 15.94 -5.67 -15.76
C MET A 348 16.21 -5.35 -17.24
N GLY A 349 17.34 -4.68 -17.52
CA GLY A 349 17.73 -4.25 -18.87
C GLY A 349 16.84 -3.15 -19.42
N LEU A 350 16.21 -2.35 -18.55
CA LEU A 350 15.29 -1.29 -18.94
C LEU A 350 16.04 -0.14 -19.61
N LYS A 351 15.44 0.35 -20.70
CA LYS A 351 15.90 1.55 -21.44
C LYS A 351 15.01 2.77 -21.21
N GLU A 352 13.77 2.53 -20.83
CA GLU A 352 12.76 3.52 -20.51
C GLU A 352 11.89 2.99 -19.36
N LEU A 353 11.35 3.90 -18.56
CA LEU A 353 10.37 3.58 -17.52
C LEU A 353 9.49 4.81 -17.26
N ASP A 354 8.19 4.68 -17.56
CA ASP A 354 7.19 5.72 -17.32
C ASP A 354 6.49 5.48 -15.98
N LEU A 355 6.73 6.38 -15.02
CA LEU A 355 6.13 6.33 -13.68
C LEU A 355 5.05 7.39 -13.46
N THR A 356 4.55 8.03 -14.51
CA THR A 356 3.56 9.13 -14.39
C THR A 356 2.26 8.69 -13.73
N SER A 357 1.89 7.41 -13.85
CA SER A 357 0.67 6.84 -13.28
C SER A 357 0.87 6.16 -11.93
N ASN A 358 2.05 6.27 -11.31
CA ASN A 358 2.39 5.61 -10.03
C ASN A 358 2.72 6.64 -8.92
N PRO A 359 1.78 7.53 -8.52
CA PRO A 359 2.06 8.61 -7.57
C PRO A 359 2.28 8.13 -6.12
N ASN A 360 1.89 6.90 -5.80
CA ASN A 360 1.93 6.35 -4.44
C ASN A 360 3.26 5.65 -4.09
N LEU A 361 4.25 5.62 -4.98
CA LEU A 361 5.51 4.94 -4.74
C LEU A 361 6.21 5.46 -3.47
N GLU A 362 6.53 4.53 -2.58
CA GLU A 362 7.32 4.73 -1.36
C GLU A 362 8.72 4.12 -1.48
N ILE A 363 8.85 3.04 -2.25
CA ILE A 363 10.10 2.31 -2.51
C ILE A 363 10.30 2.16 -4.01
N LEU A 364 11.42 2.69 -4.51
CA LEU A 364 11.83 2.54 -5.90
C LEU A 364 13.27 2.05 -5.98
N THR A 365 13.45 0.89 -6.61
CA THR A 365 14.76 0.31 -6.91
C THR A 365 14.85 0.11 -8.42
N ILE A 366 15.73 0.87 -9.06
CA ILE A 366 15.95 0.84 -10.52
C ILE A 366 17.41 0.58 -10.89
N ASP A 367 18.19 0.06 -9.94
CA ASP A 367 19.63 -0.21 -10.06
C ASP A 367 19.98 -0.97 -11.34
N GLU A 368 21.19 -0.77 -11.84
CA GLU A 368 21.77 -1.53 -12.95
C GLU A 368 20.93 -1.52 -14.25
N ASN A 369 20.15 -0.47 -14.48
CA ASN A 369 19.45 -0.24 -15.75
C ASN A 369 20.13 0.87 -16.57
N LYS A 370 20.06 0.75 -17.90
CA LYS A 370 20.71 1.68 -18.83
C LYS A 370 19.68 2.53 -19.54
N PHE A 371 19.17 3.53 -18.83
CA PHE A 371 18.14 4.41 -19.35
C PHE A 371 18.66 5.30 -20.48
N GLU A 372 17.98 5.26 -21.63
CA GLU A 372 18.21 6.22 -22.72
C GLU A 372 17.59 7.58 -22.36
N VAL A 373 16.45 7.54 -21.66
CA VAL A 373 15.79 8.69 -21.02
C VAL A 373 15.50 8.33 -19.57
N PHE A 374 16.05 9.13 -18.65
CA PHE A 374 15.88 8.87 -17.23
C PHE A 374 14.41 9.05 -16.81
N PRO A 375 13.86 8.20 -15.92
CA PRO A 375 12.47 8.29 -15.49
C PRO A 375 12.14 9.63 -14.81
N ASP A 376 10.97 10.20 -15.08
CA ASP A 376 10.50 11.40 -14.37
C ASP A 376 10.00 11.02 -12.95
N LEU A 377 10.73 11.52 -11.95
CA LEU A 377 10.46 11.26 -10.54
C LEU A 377 9.82 12.45 -9.80
N THR A 378 9.51 13.57 -10.48
CA THR A 378 9.01 14.81 -9.85
C THR A 378 7.72 14.63 -9.04
N ASN A 379 6.83 13.73 -9.47
CA ASN A 379 5.56 13.43 -8.82
C ASN A 379 5.61 12.14 -8.00
N LYS A 380 6.54 12.09 -7.04
CA LYS A 380 6.74 10.95 -6.12
C LYS A 380 6.92 11.40 -4.66
N PRO A 381 5.95 12.14 -4.09
CA PRO A 381 6.12 12.82 -2.80
C PRO A 381 6.28 11.86 -1.60
N ASN A 382 5.88 10.59 -1.76
CA ASN A 382 5.92 9.58 -0.72
C ASN A 382 7.20 8.75 -0.71
N LEU A 383 8.17 8.99 -1.60
CA LEU A 383 9.41 8.22 -1.63
C LEU A 383 10.17 8.29 -0.30
N ARG A 384 10.50 7.10 0.20
CA ARG A 384 11.27 6.86 1.43
C ARG A 384 12.58 6.11 1.12
N TYR A 385 12.57 5.27 0.08
CA TYR A 385 13.69 4.46 -0.36
C TYR A 385 13.86 4.65 -1.87
N LEU A 386 15.04 5.10 -2.27
CA LEU A 386 15.37 5.34 -3.68
C LEU A 386 16.76 4.80 -3.98
N HIS A 387 16.80 3.73 -4.77
CA HIS A 387 18.04 3.05 -5.17
C HIS A 387 18.19 3.14 -6.69
N MET A 388 19.31 3.72 -7.11
CA MET A 388 19.68 3.98 -8.50
C MET A 388 21.18 3.74 -8.71
N GLU A 389 21.71 2.68 -8.11
CA GLU A 389 23.08 2.21 -8.31
C GLU A 389 23.31 1.98 -9.81
N LYS A 390 24.47 2.41 -10.33
CA LYS A 390 24.92 2.04 -11.70
C LYS A 390 23.90 2.35 -12.80
N CYS A 391 23.32 3.54 -12.72
CA CYS A 391 22.34 4.08 -13.67
C CYS A 391 22.91 5.16 -14.59
N ASP A 392 24.25 5.32 -14.64
CA ASP A 392 24.97 6.34 -15.41
C ASP A 392 24.56 7.80 -15.07
N LEU A 393 24.11 8.05 -13.83
CA LEU A 393 23.64 9.35 -13.37
C LEU A 393 24.76 10.39 -13.31
N LYS A 394 24.49 11.59 -13.82
CA LYS A 394 25.39 12.77 -13.70
C LYS A 394 24.89 13.81 -12.72
N ASN A 395 23.59 13.85 -12.47
CA ASN A 395 22.94 14.70 -11.49
C ASN A 395 21.65 14.04 -11.01
N ILE A 396 21.19 14.48 -9.85
CA ILE A 396 19.87 14.16 -9.32
C ILE A 396 19.41 15.27 -8.38
N ASP A 397 18.12 15.63 -8.47
CA ASP A 397 17.47 16.46 -7.47
C ASP A 397 16.71 15.56 -6.48
N VAL A 398 17.26 15.43 -5.27
CA VAL A 398 16.60 14.72 -4.16
C VAL A 398 15.90 15.67 -3.20
N THR A 399 15.98 16.98 -3.41
CA THR A 399 15.40 17.99 -2.51
C THR A 399 13.88 17.95 -2.49
N ILE A 400 13.28 17.33 -3.51
CA ILE A 400 11.85 17.09 -3.66
C ILE A 400 11.30 15.93 -2.80
N TYR A 401 12.15 15.17 -2.11
CA TYR A 401 11.75 14.00 -1.30
C TYR A 401 11.93 14.22 0.22
N PRO A 402 11.02 14.96 0.89
CA PRO A 402 11.16 15.28 2.31
C PRO A 402 11.02 14.07 3.25
N LEU A 403 10.55 12.93 2.73
CA LEU A 403 10.37 11.67 3.46
C LEU A 403 11.50 10.66 3.24
N LEU A 404 12.49 10.98 2.39
CA LEU A 404 13.58 10.09 2.03
C LEU A 404 14.40 9.69 3.27
N LYS A 405 14.60 8.37 3.43
CA LYS A 405 15.32 7.74 4.54
C LYS A 405 16.55 6.99 4.07
N ASP A 406 16.47 6.40 2.88
CA ASP A 406 17.46 5.51 2.30
C ASP A 406 17.68 5.91 0.84
N LEU A 407 18.90 6.33 0.52
CA LEU A 407 19.31 6.76 -0.81
C LEU A 407 20.58 6.01 -1.19
N ASP A 408 20.50 5.28 -2.29
CA ASP A 408 21.65 4.65 -2.93
C ASP A 408 21.80 5.23 -4.34
N VAL A 409 22.92 5.93 -4.55
CA VAL A 409 23.32 6.47 -5.84
C VAL A 409 24.77 6.07 -6.17
N SER A 410 25.22 4.95 -5.60
CA SER A 410 26.55 4.41 -5.83
C SER A 410 26.79 4.06 -7.31
N ASP A 411 28.07 3.97 -7.70
CA ASP A 411 28.49 3.56 -9.05
C ASP A 411 27.90 4.44 -10.18
N ASN A 412 27.84 5.74 -9.94
CA ASN A 412 27.37 6.74 -10.91
C ASN A 412 28.48 7.75 -11.25
N GLN A 413 28.12 8.92 -11.76
CA GLN A 413 29.04 9.98 -12.18
C GLN A 413 28.71 11.32 -11.49
N LEU A 414 28.11 11.27 -10.30
CA LEU A 414 27.73 12.44 -9.53
C LEU A 414 28.97 13.15 -8.98
N SER A 415 29.00 14.48 -9.05
CA SER A 415 30.03 15.30 -8.40
C SER A 415 29.48 16.23 -7.32
N THR A 416 28.14 16.35 -7.25
CA THR A 416 27.42 17.17 -6.27
C THR A 416 26.07 16.54 -5.93
N ILE A 417 25.62 16.72 -4.70
CA ILE A 417 24.27 16.33 -4.27
C ILE A 417 23.78 17.29 -3.18
N ASP A 418 22.53 17.74 -3.29
CA ASP A 418 21.89 18.58 -2.28
C ASP A 418 20.93 17.74 -1.44
N ILE A 419 21.30 17.47 -0.19
CA ILE A 419 20.48 16.72 0.78
C ILE A 419 19.79 17.63 1.82
N THR A 420 19.80 18.95 1.62
CA THR A 420 19.32 19.92 2.62
C THR A 420 17.83 19.81 2.94
N LYS A 421 17.05 19.18 2.06
CA LYS A 421 15.61 18.95 2.22
C LYS A 421 15.25 17.51 2.57
N ASN A 422 16.23 16.68 2.97
CA ASN A 422 16.02 15.28 3.35
C ASN A 422 16.30 15.06 4.86
N PRO A 423 15.53 15.67 5.78
CA PRO A 423 15.81 15.64 7.22
C PRO A 423 15.66 14.25 7.86
N LYS A 424 15.14 13.26 7.12
CA LYS A 424 14.93 11.88 7.59
C LYS A 424 15.96 10.88 7.05
N LEU A 425 16.93 11.35 6.27
CA LEU A 425 17.94 10.50 5.64
C LEU A 425 18.84 9.88 6.71
N ILE A 426 18.90 8.56 6.76
CA ILE A 426 19.70 7.79 7.72
C ILE A 426 20.62 6.78 7.03
N LYS A 427 20.37 6.46 5.76
CA LYS A 427 21.23 5.64 4.93
C LYS A 427 21.53 6.39 3.65
N LEU A 428 22.81 6.60 3.38
CA LEU A 428 23.28 7.28 2.18
C LEU A 428 24.51 6.55 1.65
N ASP A 429 24.38 6.03 0.44
CA ASP A 429 25.48 5.43 -0.31
C ASP A 429 25.86 6.31 -1.51
N LEU A 430 27.11 6.76 -1.49
CA LEU A 430 27.76 7.59 -2.52
C LEU A 430 28.98 6.89 -3.12
N ASP A 431 29.18 5.59 -2.87
CA ASP A 431 30.36 4.85 -3.34
C ASP A 431 30.55 5.04 -4.86
N ASN A 432 31.80 5.05 -5.33
CA ASN A 432 32.16 5.06 -6.75
C ASN A 432 31.50 6.17 -7.60
N ASN A 433 31.62 7.42 -7.14
CA ASN A 433 31.19 8.62 -7.86
C ASN A 433 32.39 9.57 -8.10
N LYS A 434 32.13 10.87 -8.33
CA LYS A 434 33.13 11.92 -8.59
C LYS A 434 33.11 13.03 -7.54
N PHE A 435 32.77 12.71 -6.29
CA PHE A 435 32.71 13.70 -5.21
C PHE A 435 34.12 14.08 -4.74
N ASP A 436 34.44 15.37 -4.74
CA ASP A 436 35.66 15.87 -4.12
C ASP A 436 35.55 15.88 -2.57
N ALA A 437 36.68 16.09 -1.89
CA ALA A 437 36.72 16.06 -0.43
C ALA A 437 35.85 17.16 0.21
N CYS A 438 35.72 18.33 -0.42
CA CYS A 438 34.89 19.41 0.10
C CYS A 438 33.41 19.10 0.01
N THR A 439 32.98 18.43 -1.06
CA THR A 439 31.59 18.03 -1.28
C THR A 439 31.20 16.90 -0.36
N LEU A 440 32.07 15.91 -0.14
CA LEU A 440 31.84 14.88 0.88
C LEU A 440 31.73 15.49 2.28
N ASN A 441 32.57 16.47 2.61
CA ASN A 441 32.48 17.19 3.88
C ASN A 441 31.15 17.92 4.05
N ASP A 442 30.63 18.54 3.00
CA ASP A 442 29.31 19.18 3.02
C ASP A 442 28.19 18.20 3.34
N VAL A 443 28.19 17.07 2.63
CA VAL A 443 27.20 16.00 2.84
C VAL A 443 27.27 15.49 4.27
N MET A 444 28.47 15.15 4.76
CA MET A 444 28.66 14.65 6.13
C MET A 444 28.19 15.66 7.18
N TYR A 445 28.46 16.96 6.97
CA TYR A 445 28.00 17.99 7.88
C TYR A 445 26.46 18.15 7.86
N LEU A 446 25.84 18.07 6.68
CA LEU A 446 24.40 18.22 6.48
C LEU A 446 23.57 17.02 6.94
N LEU A 447 24.16 15.82 7.00
CA LEU A 447 23.45 14.61 7.44
C LEU A 447 22.82 14.81 8.83
N PRO A 448 21.55 14.42 9.03
CA PRO A 448 20.86 14.58 10.30
C PRO A 448 21.45 13.64 11.36
N LYS A 449 21.33 14.01 12.64
CA LYS A 449 21.70 13.11 13.74
C LYS A 449 20.70 11.95 13.82
N ALA A 450 21.19 10.71 13.82
CA ALA A 450 20.37 9.50 13.92
C ALA A 450 20.27 8.99 15.38
N ASN A 451 19.28 8.13 15.65
CA ASN A 451 19.24 7.33 16.87
C ASN A 451 20.08 6.06 16.68
N GLU A 452 20.59 5.47 17.77
CA GLU A 452 21.35 4.22 17.70
C GLU A 452 20.54 3.07 17.08
N SER A 453 19.22 3.02 17.36
CA SER A 453 18.31 2.01 16.81
C SER A 453 18.12 2.11 15.30
N ASP A 454 18.40 3.27 14.70
CA ASP A 454 18.19 3.51 13.27
C ASP A 454 19.23 2.76 12.42
N GLN A 455 20.35 2.32 13.03
CA GLN A 455 21.48 1.69 12.35
C GLN A 455 21.93 2.48 11.11
N ALA A 456 22.03 3.80 11.25
CA ALA A 456 22.32 4.73 10.17
C ALA A 456 23.68 4.44 9.51
N ARG A 457 23.78 4.60 8.18
CA ARG A 457 24.98 4.25 7.40
C ARG A 457 25.34 5.35 6.41
N PHE A 458 26.64 5.62 6.30
CA PHE A 458 27.19 6.50 5.27
C PHE A 458 28.36 5.79 4.59
N GLN A 459 28.28 5.66 3.26
CA GLN A 459 29.32 5.07 2.42
C GLN A 459 29.69 6.08 1.33
N ALA A 460 30.98 6.26 1.09
CA ALA A 460 31.49 7.16 0.06
C ALA A 460 32.90 6.79 -0.42
N ASP A 461 33.27 5.50 -0.42
CA ASP A 461 34.52 5.00 -0.99
C ASP A 461 34.56 5.19 -2.52
N GLY A 462 35.74 5.12 -3.13
CA GLY A 462 35.88 5.19 -4.59
C GLY A 462 35.61 6.55 -5.25
N ASN A 463 35.48 7.63 -4.47
CA ASN A 463 35.38 9.01 -4.96
C ASN A 463 36.75 9.71 -4.95
N ASP A 464 36.89 10.78 -5.75
CA ASP A 464 38.08 11.63 -5.80
C ASP A 464 38.50 12.14 -4.40
N GLY A 465 37.53 12.45 -3.55
CA GLY A 465 37.71 12.94 -2.19
C GLY A 465 37.81 11.88 -1.09
N SER A 466 37.54 10.59 -1.34
CA SER A 466 37.31 9.60 -0.27
C SER A 466 38.49 9.45 0.70
N ALA A 467 39.72 9.50 0.19
CA ALA A 467 40.92 9.34 1.02
C ALA A 467 41.21 10.58 1.88
N THR A 468 40.66 11.74 1.51
CA THR A 468 41.06 13.04 2.06
C THR A 468 39.93 13.87 2.65
N CYS A 469 38.68 13.39 2.57
CA CYS A 469 37.54 13.98 3.27
C CYS A 469 37.70 13.89 4.80
N ASP A 470 36.96 14.71 5.52
CA ASP A 470 36.95 14.78 6.98
C ASP A 470 35.78 14.00 7.56
N LYS A 471 36.00 12.71 7.84
CA LYS A 471 34.96 11.84 8.39
C LYS A 471 34.55 12.18 9.82
N THR A 472 35.35 12.97 10.54
CA THR A 472 35.05 13.37 11.93
C THR A 472 33.82 14.28 12.00
N LEU A 473 33.37 14.84 10.86
CA LEU A 473 32.10 15.58 10.75
C LEU A 473 30.86 14.73 11.08
N LEU A 474 31.00 13.40 11.11
CA LEU A 474 29.95 12.46 11.54
C LEU A 474 30.04 12.05 13.02
N ASP A 475 31.09 12.49 13.74
CA ASP A 475 31.25 12.16 15.17
C ASP A 475 30.04 12.64 15.97
N GLY A 476 29.45 11.75 16.77
CA GLY A 476 28.24 12.03 17.56
C GLY A 476 26.93 12.11 16.76
N LYS A 477 26.95 11.83 15.44
CA LYS A 477 25.72 11.70 14.62
C LYS A 477 25.16 10.28 14.53
N ASN A 478 25.83 9.28 15.11
CA ASN A 478 25.43 7.86 15.17
C ASN A 478 25.37 7.14 13.80
N TYR A 479 26.34 7.39 12.91
CA TYR A 479 26.45 6.68 11.63
C TYR A 479 27.54 5.60 11.70
N PHE A 480 27.27 4.45 11.09
CA PHE A 480 28.30 3.54 10.63
C PHE A 480 28.92 4.11 9.36
N VAL A 481 30.20 4.47 9.44
CA VAL A 481 30.91 5.20 8.38
C VAL A 481 31.88 4.28 7.65
N LYS A 482 31.70 4.15 6.34
CA LYS A 482 32.60 3.43 5.44
C LYS A 482 33.20 4.43 4.44
N VAL A 483 34.21 5.15 4.92
CA VAL A 483 35.12 5.99 4.12
C VAL A 483 36.42 6.20 4.90
N GLN A 484 37.55 6.23 4.21
CA GLN A 484 38.86 6.31 4.86
C GLN A 484 39.13 7.69 5.50
N GLY A 485 38.99 8.75 4.71
CA GLY A 485 39.02 10.18 5.07
C GLY A 485 40.02 10.63 6.14
N ASN A 486 41.15 11.25 5.73
CA ASN A 486 42.14 11.80 6.66
C ASN A 486 41.95 13.30 7.02
N GLY A 487 40.94 13.97 6.45
CA GLY A 487 40.61 15.39 6.70
C GLY A 487 41.47 16.44 5.98
N GLY A 488 42.48 16.03 5.19
CA GLY A 488 43.43 16.95 4.55
C GLY A 488 43.00 17.54 3.20
N GLY A 489 41.93 17.02 2.60
CA GLY A 489 41.59 17.28 1.18
C GLY A 489 40.73 18.50 0.91
N CYS A 490 40.19 19.13 1.96
CA CYS A 490 39.34 20.31 1.82
C CYS A 490 39.87 21.49 2.65
N ASP A 491 40.19 22.58 1.97
CA ASP A 491 40.64 23.85 2.55
C ASP A 491 39.47 24.81 2.85
N LYS A 492 38.24 24.41 2.54
CA LYS A 492 37.02 25.20 2.73
C LYS A 492 36.12 24.64 3.83
N VAL A 493 35.35 25.52 4.43
CA VAL A 493 34.34 25.25 5.45
C VAL A 493 33.13 26.14 5.22
N ARG A 494 31.98 25.79 5.81
CA ARG A 494 30.72 26.52 5.65
C ARG A 494 30.09 26.84 6.99
N LEU A 495 29.31 27.92 7.02
CA LEU A 495 28.49 28.31 8.16
C LEU A 495 27.02 28.09 7.84
N LYS A 496 26.31 27.43 8.77
CA LYS A 496 24.85 27.37 8.78
C LYS A 496 24.32 28.43 9.75
N PHE A 497 23.22 29.10 9.43
CA PHE A 497 22.66 30.14 10.28
C PHE A 497 21.42 29.60 10.99
N GLU A 498 21.33 29.78 12.30
CA GLU A 498 20.09 29.48 13.01
C GLU A 498 19.01 30.49 12.63
N ALA A 499 17.82 29.99 12.30
CA ALA A 499 16.67 30.83 12.04
C ALA A 499 16.33 31.67 13.28
N ASN A 500 16.17 32.97 13.08
CA ASN A 500 15.86 33.91 14.15
C ASN A 500 14.70 34.82 13.74
N THR A 501 13.64 34.88 14.56
CA THR A 501 12.47 35.73 14.29
C THR A 501 12.58 37.11 14.95
N GLN A 502 13.55 37.31 15.83
CA GLN A 502 13.78 38.55 16.58
C GLN A 502 14.90 39.42 16.00
N GLY A 503 15.48 39.02 14.88
CA GLY A 503 16.54 39.75 14.19
C GLY A 503 17.07 38.98 12.98
N SER A 504 18.16 39.47 12.40
CA SER A 504 18.85 38.84 11.28
C SER A 504 20.37 38.82 11.50
N ILE A 505 21.06 37.91 10.83
CA ILE A 505 22.51 37.75 10.89
C ILE A 505 23.08 37.81 9.47
N LYS A 506 24.20 38.49 9.32
CA LYS A 506 25.06 38.46 8.12
C LYS A 506 26.49 38.21 8.54
N THR A 507 27.29 37.65 7.64
CA THR A 507 28.73 37.51 7.85
C THR A 507 29.51 38.26 6.77
N LYS A 508 30.70 38.70 7.14
CA LYS A 508 31.69 39.27 6.23
C LYS A 508 33.02 38.56 6.35
N VAL A 509 33.69 38.35 5.23
CA VAL A 509 35.06 37.83 5.14
C VAL A 509 35.83 38.74 4.19
N ASP A 510 36.99 39.24 4.64
CA ASP A 510 37.80 40.21 3.90
C ASP A 510 36.98 41.42 3.40
N GLY A 511 36.04 41.90 4.23
CA GLY A 511 35.16 43.04 3.93
C GLY A 511 33.96 42.74 3.02
N ASN A 512 33.87 41.53 2.43
CA ASN A 512 32.80 41.14 1.54
C ASN A 512 31.72 40.36 2.28
N ASN A 513 30.45 40.59 1.95
CA ASN A 513 29.34 39.81 2.50
C ASN A 513 29.43 38.35 2.04
N VAL A 514 29.29 37.42 2.97
CA VAL A 514 29.25 35.98 2.72
C VAL A 514 27.88 35.47 3.15
N ALA A 515 27.16 34.80 2.24
CA ALA A 515 25.86 34.24 2.55
C ALA A 515 26.00 32.92 3.33
N GLU A 516 24.90 32.48 3.95
CA GLU A 516 24.81 31.14 4.53
C GLU A 516 25.26 30.08 3.51
N TRP A 517 25.95 29.05 3.99
CA TRP A 517 26.40 27.91 3.19
C TRP A 517 27.36 28.23 2.04
N THR A 518 27.87 29.47 1.96
CA THR A 518 28.91 29.84 1.00
C THR A 518 30.27 29.30 1.48
N PRO A 519 31.11 28.70 0.61
CA PRO A 519 32.43 28.20 1.00
C PRO A 519 33.37 29.32 1.47
N ILE A 520 34.01 29.12 2.62
CA ILE A 520 35.01 30.03 3.20
C ILE A 520 36.31 29.26 3.36
N VAL A 521 37.44 29.83 2.92
CA VAL A 521 38.78 29.24 3.11
C VAL A 521 39.13 29.23 4.60
N LYS A 522 39.62 28.10 5.11
CA LYS A 522 40.07 27.93 6.50
C LYS A 522 41.13 28.98 6.87
N GLY A 523 41.09 29.45 8.12
CA GLY A 523 41.98 30.47 8.65
C GLY A 523 41.54 31.92 8.38
N LYS A 524 40.45 32.14 7.63
CA LYS A 524 39.91 33.48 7.40
C LYS A 524 39.19 34.03 8.63
N LYS A 525 39.30 35.35 8.83
CA LYS A 525 38.52 36.07 9.85
C LYS A 525 37.11 36.30 9.34
N VAL A 526 36.12 35.87 10.12
CA VAL A 526 34.69 36.11 9.89
C VAL A 526 34.23 37.19 10.86
N GLU A 527 33.53 38.18 10.32
CA GLU A 527 32.88 39.24 11.09
C GLU A 527 31.37 39.07 11.02
N ILE A 528 30.68 39.24 12.14
CA ILE A 528 29.24 38.99 12.27
C ILE A 528 28.51 40.31 12.44
N GLU A 529 27.52 40.53 11.58
CA GLU A 529 26.59 41.65 11.69
C GLU A 529 25.21 41.11 12.07
N ALA A 530 24.82 41.30 13.33
CA ALA A 530 23.51 40.93 13.82
C ALA A 530 22.63 42.17 13.98
N THR A 531 21.51 42.21 13.26
CA THR A 531 20.56 43.33 13.25
C THR A 531 19.29 42.93 14.01
N PRO A 532 19.01 43.49 15.21
CA PRO A 532 17.80 43.19 15.95
C PRO A 532 16.55 43.77 15.28
N MET A 533 15.42 43.08 15.42
CA MET A 533 14.09 43.64 15.13
C MET A 533 13.75 44.76 16.13
N GLN A 534 12.84 45.66 15.76
CA GLN A 534 12.33 46.70 16.67
C GLN A 534 11.87 46.12 18.01
N GLY A 535 12.30 46.73 19.12
CA GLY A 535 11.99 46.28 20.49
C GLY A 535 12.92 45.17 21.02
N TYR A 536 13.94 44.79 20.26
CA TYR A 536 14.99 43.86 20.67
C TYR A 536 16.38 44.50 20.60
N LYS A 537 17.32 43.95 21.36
CA LYS A 537 18.75 44.24 21.30
C LYS A 537 19.52 42.93 21.14
N LEU A 538 20.67 42.98 20.49
CA LEU A 538 21.60 41.85 20.47
C LEU A 538 22.14 41.63 21.90
N GLU A 539 22.03 40.40 22.39
CA GLU A 539 22.66 39.98 23.64
C GLU A 539 24.05 39.40 23.36
N LYS A 540 24.13 38.42 22.45
CA LYS A 540 25.37 37.74 22.09
C LYS A 540 25.23 37.02 20.75
N THR A 541 26.36 36.73 20.12
CA THR A 541 26.47 35.79 19.00
C THR A 541 27.15 34.50 19.47
N MET A 542 26.86 33.39 18.82
CA MET A 542 27.37 32.07 19.21
C MET A 542 27.78 31.25 17.98
N LEU A 543 28.86 30.48 18.11
CA LEU A 543 29.29 29.46 17.15
C LEU A 543 29.21 28.10 17.86
N ASP A 544 28.40 27.18 17.32
CA ASP A 544 28.16 25.85 17.90
C ASP A 544 27.82 25.91 19.41
N GLY A 545 26.97 26.88 19.78
CA GLY A 545 26.52 27.13 21.16
C GLY A 545 27.52 27.87 22.05
N LYS A 546 28.74 28.18 21.59
CA LYS A 546 29.74 28.94 22.35
C LYS A 546 29.69 30.41 21.98
N THR A 547 29.68 31.29 22.99
CA THR A 547 29.68 32.75 22.79
C THR A 547 30.90 33.20 21.98
N ILE A 548 30.66 34.10 21.02
CA ILE A 548 31.70 34.75 20.22
C ILE A 548 31.93 36.15 20.78
N GLU A 549 33.16 36.42 21.21
CA GLU A 549 33.54 37.75 21.67
C GLU A 549 33.73 38.72 20.50
N ASN A 550 33.32 39.97 20.69
CA ASN A 550 33.47 41.05 19.71
C ASN A 550 32.85 40.77 18.33
N ASN A 551 31.94 39.79 18.21
CA ASN A 551 31.29 39.39 16.96
C ASN A 551 32.28 39.05 15.83
N THR A 552 33.48 38.58 16.16
CA THR A 552 34.46 38.15 15.15
C THR A 552 35.18 36.87 15.59
N PHE A 553 35.53 36.01 14.64
CA PHE A 553 36.28 34.78 14.91
C PHE A 553 37.06 34.31 13.68
N THR A 554 38.05 33.43 13.87
CA THR A 554 38.74 32.76 12.77
C THR A 554 38.06 31.42 12.48
N ILE A 555 37.60 31.22 11.25
CA ILE A 555 36.91 30.00 10.86
C ILE A 555 37.90 28.94 10.40
N ASN A 556 37.89 27.78 11.04
CA ASN A 556 38.73 26.62 10.66
C ASN A 556 37.91 25.34 10.48
N ASN A 557 36.69 25.32 11.02
CA ASN A 557 35.77 24.18 11.01
C ASN A 557 34.41 24.64 10.49
N TYR A 558 33.61 23.68 10.04
CA TYR A 558 32.18 23.91 9.85
C TYR A 558 31.54 24.34 11.17
N GLY A 559 30.46 25.13 11.12
CA GLY A 559 29.80 25.56 12.33
C GLY A 559 28.42 26.17 12.13
N VAL A 560 27.64 26.16 13.20
CA VAL A 560 26.32 26.78 13.28
C VAL A 560 26.44 28.14 13.98
N LEU A 561 26.12 29.19 13.24
CA LEU A 561 26.11 30.56 13.74
C LEU A 561 24.71 30.93 14.23
N ALA A 562 24.65 31.44 15.46
CA ALA A 562 23.42 31.92 16.08
C ALA A 562 23.61 33.33 16.66
N ALA A 563 22.50 34.05 16.81
CA ALA A 563 22.44 35.31 17.55
C ALA A 563 21.29 35.23 18.55
N VAL A 564 21.55 35.66 19.77
CA VAL A 564 20.54 35.76 20.82
C VAL A 564 20.13 37.23 20.94
N PHE A 565 18.84 37.48 20.78
CA PHE A 565 18.26 38.81 20.94
C PHE A 565 17.37 38.84 22.18
N THR A 566 17.49 39.89 22.98
CA THR A 566 16.66 40.11 24.17
C THR A 566 15.76 41.32 23.97
N LYS A 567 14.56 41.27 24.54
CA LYS A 567 13.62 42.38 24.48
C LYS A 567 14.21 43.59 25.22
N THR A 568 14.15 44.78 24.63
CA THR A 568 14.73 46.00 25.23
C THR A 568 14.08 46.38 26.56
N ASP A 569 12.80 46.04 26.73
CA ASP A 569 11.98 46.39 27.91
C ASP A 569 11.66 45.18 28.80
N GLY A 570 12.38 44.06 28.62
CA GLY A 570 12.24 42.83 29.40
C GLY A 570 12.58 43.01 30.90
N ILE A 571 12.19 42.02 31.71
CA ILE A 571 12.65 41.91 33.11
C ILE A 571 13.94 41.08 33.08
N ASP A 572 15.06 41.65 33.55
CA ASP A 572 16.38 41.02 33.49
C ASP A 572 16.65 40.10 34.72
N LYS A 573 15.97 40.33 35.86
CA LYS A 573 16.19 39.57 37.11
C LYS A 573 14.94 39.54 38.01
N VAL A 574 14.68 38.40 38.65
CA VAL A 574 13.73 38.28 39.77
C VAL A 574 14.55 38.26 41.07
N GLU A 575 14.41 39.29 41.90
CA GLU A 575 15.14 39.37 43.18
C GLU A 575 14.22 39.02 44.36
N THR A 576 14.67 38.08 45.20
CA THR A 576 13.93 37.61 46.38
C THR A 576 14.65 37.84 47.71
N GLU A 577 15.93 38.20 47.71
CA GLU A 577 16.78 38.16 48.92
C GLU A 577 16.95 39.53 49.60
N ASN A 578 17.01 40.63 48.85
CA ASN A 578 17.25 41.98 49.39
C ASN A 578 15.97 42.81 49.60
N LEU A 579 14.85 42.31 49.09
CA LEU A 579 13.57 43.01 49.08
C LEU A 579 12.62 42.34 50.07
N LYS A 580 12.10 43.11 51.03
CA LYS A 580 11.16 42.59 52.04
C LYS A 580 9.75 43.04 51.71
N VAL A 581 8.85 42.07 51.58
CA VAL A 581 7.41 42.32 51.43
C VAL A 581 6.74 42.04 52.77
N ILE A 582 6.14 43.06 53.36
CA ILE A 582 5.50 43.01 54.68
C ILE A 582 4.03 43.35 54.52
N SER A 583 3.15 42.53 55.07
CA SER A 583 1.71 42.82 55.16
C SER A 583 1.43 43.53 56.48
N HIS A 584 0.80 44.72 56.44
CA HIS A 584 0.40 45.46 57.63
C HIS A 584 -0.88 46.29 57.38
N ASN A 585 -1.90 46.12 58.22
CA ASN A 585 -3.16 46.89 58.21
C ASN A 585 -3.84 47.03 56.83
N GLY A 586 -3.99 45.94 56.09
CA GLY A 586 -4.66 45.98 54.77
C GLY A 586 -3.77 46.43 53.61
N ASN A 587 -2.49 46.73 53.86
CA ASN A 587 -1.54 47.19 52.87
C ASN A 587 -0.32 46.27 52.78
N ILE A 588 0.34 46.33 51.63
CA ILE A 588 1.60 45.67 51.35
C ILE A 588 2.69 46.73 51.38
N ILE A 589 3.71 46.51 52.19
CA ILE A 589 4.89 47.36 52.27
C ILE A 589 6.05 46.60 51.62
N VAL A 590 6.58 47.14 50.53
CA VAL A 590 7.77 46.62 49.87
C VAL A 590 8.95 47.50 50.27
N LYS A 591 9.96 46.92 50.88
CA LYS A 591 11.18 47.60 51.34
C LYS A 591 12.40 47.15 50.55
N GLY A 592 13.34 48.07 50.36
CA GLY A 592 14.62 47.80 49.69
C GLY A 592 14.59 48.01 48.17
N LEU A 593 13.56 48.70 47.65
CA LEU A 593 13.58 49.18 46.27
C LEU A 593 14.63 50.28 46.11
N GLN A 594 14.97 50.64 44.89
CA GLN A 594 15.81 51.81 44.64
C GLN A 594 15.06 53.07 45.05
N ALA A 595 15.65 53.84 45.98
CA ALA A 595 15.09 55.09 46.48
C ALA A 595 14.79 56.07 45.34
N GLU A 596 13.64 56.74 45.43
CA GLU A 596 13.17 57.77 44.48
C GLU A 596 13.04 57.30 43.01
N LYS A 597 13.00 55.98 42.76
CA LYS A 597 12.79 55.41 41.42
C LYS A 597 11.37 54.91 41.20
N THR A 598 10.88 55.04 39.96
CA THR A 598 9.55 54.60 39.57
C THR A 598 9.42 53.07 39.56
N PHE A 599 8.33 52.56 40.13
CA PHE A 599 7.92 51.16 40.06
C PHE A 599 6.52 51.03 39.44
N ALA A 600 6.20 49.84 38.96
CA ALA A 600 4.88 49.48 38.42
C ALA A 600 4.47 48.10 38.94
N ILE A 601 3.18 47.87 39.13
CA ILE A 601 2.62 46.61 39.62
C ILE A 601 1.68 46.07 38.57
N PHE A 602 1.80 44.79 38.27
CA PHE A 602 1.00 44.08 37.28
C PHE A 602 0.31 42.88 37.94
N ASP A 603 -0.85 42.47 37.43
CA ASP A 603 -1.38 41.14 37.77
C ASP A 603 -0.60 40.02 37.07
N THR A 604 -0.92 38.77 37.37
CA THR A 604 -0.28 37.60 36.73
C THR A 604 -0.59 37.47 35.23
N ALA A 605 -1.59 38.19 34.71
CA ALA A 605 -1.89 38.28 33.29
C ALA A 605 -1.14 39.44 32.59
N GLY A 606 -0.33 40.22 33.33
CA GLY A 606 0.45 41.33 32.81
C GLY A 606 -0.31 42.65 32.69
N LYS A 607 -1.52 42.75 33.24
CA LYS A 607 -2.29 44.01 33.27
C LYS A 607 -1.71 44.94 34.34
N LEU A 608 -1.45 46.19 33.97
CA LEU A 608 -0.99 47.21 34.91
C LEU A 608 -2.07 47.50 35.96
N LEU A 609 -1.75 47.28 37.23
CA LEU A 609 -2.60 47.54 38.39
C LEU A 609 -2.25 48.89 39.04
N HIS A 610 -0.97 49.22 39.13
CA HIS A 610 -0.51 50.42 39.81
C HIS A 610 0.85 50.91 39.29
N LYS A 611 1.15 52.19 39.44
CA LYS A 611 2.46 52.78 39.15
C LYS A 611 2.75 53.90 40.15
N GLY A 612 3.97 53.94 40.68
CA GLY A 612 4.38 54.92 41.68
C GLY A 612 5.88 55.17 41.69
N VAL A 613 6.37 55.92 42.67
CA VAL A 613 7.80 56.19 42.93
C VAL A 613 8.10 55.73 44.35
N ALA A 614 9.20 55.00 44.55
CA ALA A 614 9.64 54.60 45.89
C ALA A 614 10.11 55.83 46.69
N ASP A 615 9.95 55.81 48.00
CA ASP A 615 10.39 56.93 48.83
C ASP A 615 11.93 57.04 48.92
N ALA A 616 12.42 58.03 49.68
CA ALA A 616 13.85 58.28 49.85
C ALA A 616 14.63 57.13 50.51
N ASN A 617 13.93 56.17 51.14
CA ASN A 617 14.53 54.97 51.74
C ASN A 617 14.37 53.73 50.85
N GLY A 618 13.69 53.85 49.70
CA GLY A 618 13.38 52.69 48.86
C GLY A 618 12.19 51.88 49.35
N ASP A 619 11.32 52.46 50.18
CA ASP A 619 10.13 51.82 50.68
C ASP A 619 8.90 52.28 49.87
N VAL A 620 7.94 51.36 49.75
CA VAL A 620 6.68 51.57 49.04
C VAL A 620 5.56 50.92 49.83
N THR A 621 4.46 51.64 50.05
CA THR A 621 3.23 51.06 50.62
C THR A 621 2.12 51.07 49.56
N ILE A 622 1.52 49.91 49.30
CA ILE A 622 0.47 49.71 48.30
C ILE A 622 -0.75 49.12 48.98
N SER A 623 -1.93 49.69 48.70
CA SER A 623 -3.19 49.07 49.08
C SER A 623 -3.64 48.11 47.98
N MET A 624 -3.78 46.81 48.31
CA MET A 624 -4.26 45.79 47.37
C MET A 624 -5.30 44.88 48.06
N PRO A 625 -6.30 44.35 47.33
CA PRO A 625 -7.25 43.38 47.88
C PRO A 625 -6.56 42.06 48.27
N SER A 626 -6.96 41.45 49.39
CA SER A 626 -6.43 40.16 49.87
C SER A 626 -6.64 39.02 48.88
N GLY A 627 -5.68 38.07 48.80
CA GLY A 627 -5.76 36.86 47.98
C GLY A 627 -5.25 37.02 46.55
N HIS A 628 -4.45 38.05 46.26
CA HIS A 628 -3.95 38.33 44.90
C HIS A 628 -2.44 38.13 44.81
N ILE A 629 -2.00 37.59 43.68
CA ILE A 629 -0.58 37.57 43.29
C ILE A 629 -0.37 38.68 42.27
N ALA A 630 0.62 39.54 42.52
CA ALA A 630 1.01 40.61 41.63
C ALA A 630 2.53 40.62 41.41
N ILE A 631 2.97 41.26 40.33
CA ILE A 631 4.38 41.43 40.00
C ILE A 631 4.70 42.92 40.10
N LEU A 632 5.54 43.31 41.05
CA LEU A 632 6.10 44.66 41.11
C LEU A 632 7.39 44.70 40.31
N LYS A 633 7.47 45.59 39.32
CA LYS A 633 8.64 45.88 38.48
C LYS A 633 9.21 47.25 38.83
N GLN A 634 10.50 47.34 39.10
CA GLN A 634 11.23 48.61 39.21
C GLN A 634 12.47 48.55 38.31
N GLY A 635 12.50 49.39 37.28
CA GLY A 635 13.51 49.27 36.22
C GLY A 635 13.43 47.90 35.53
N ARG A 636 14.53 47.14 35.58
CA ARG A 636 14.62 45.78 35.00
C ARG A 636 14.49 44.65 36.02
N VAL A 637 14.19 44.96 37.28
CA VAL A 637 13.97 43.97 38.34
C VAL A 637 12.47 43.77 38.54
N ALA A 638 12.06 42.52 38.80
CA ALA A 638 10.70 42.21 39.24
C ALA A 638 10.66 41.40 40.53
N ILE A 639 9.58 41.58 41.28
CA ILE A 639 9.34 40.97 42.59
C ILE A 639 7.94 40.39 42.57
N LYS A 640 7.81 39.13 42.98
CA LYS A 640 6.50 38.54 43.24
C LYS A 640 5.98 39.06 44.56
N ILE A 641 4.83 39.72 44.51
CA ILE A 641 4.07 40.12 45.68
C ILE A 641 2.92 39.14 45.84
N ALA A 642 2.85 38.48 46.99
CA ALA A 642 1.70 37.68 47.39
C ALA A 642 1.09 38.31 48.63
N TYR A 643 -0.21 38.57 48.59
CA TYR A 643 -0.97 39.20 49.67
C TYR A 643 -2.19 38.38 50.05
#